data_AF-A0A1B6JG91-F1
#
_entry.id   AF-A0A1B6JG91-F1
#
_cell.length_a   1.000
_cell.length_b   1.000
_cell.length_c   1.000
_cell.angle_alpha   90.00
_cell.angle_beta   90.00
_cell.angle_gamma   90.00
#
_symmetry.space_group_name_H-M   'P 1'
#
loop_
_entity.id
_entity.type
_entity.pdbx_description
1 polymer ?
#
loop_
_entity_poly.entity_id
_entity_poly.type
_entity_poly.pdbx_seq_one_letter_code
_entity_poly.pdbx_strand_id
1 'polypeptide(L)'
;GATHHNQRCCAEPKLISTAPLIVMGCTMMRKCHLNTCPVGIATQDPELRKKFAGKPEHVINYLFMLAEEIRGHMASLGIKKFQDLIGRTDLLRTYENNSNPKAKLLNLGLILKNALHMRPGVNIIGGSERQDFQLEKRLDNKLIELAQPVVDGKQPNININMEINNECRAFASTLSYHIAKKYGDEGLPDHSININLKGSAGQSFCAFMSKGVHVTLEGDANDYVGKGLSGGEIVIYPPKTSDFDSITNVIVGNVCLYGATSGKAFFRGIAAERFSVRNSGVVAVVEGVGDHGCEYMTGGCAVILGLTGRNFAAGMSGGIAYVLDVDGSFRSKCNQEMVELLPLEQDEDLKYVKSLLEEFHQKTGSKIAQDLLSRWPAPAGQFVKVFPYEYQRALRQMAETANKTEVENMTAVPVVNSGVRDIEETINDSAVEKKRLEKVLDKTRGFMKYGREMAPYRPAEKRLKDWDEIYNFGHVRKGLRVQAARCMECGVPFCQSSHGCPLGNIIPKWNDLIFHNNWSEALKQLLQTNNFPEFTGRVCPAPCEGACVLGINEPPVTIKNIECSIIDHAFEQGWIQPEPPTKRTGFKVAIVGSGPAGMAAAHQLNKAGHLVTVYERNDRIGGLLQYGIPTMKLSKEVVQRRVKLMADEGIIFKTNINVGKDISAKELYEEYDSVVLCTGATWPRDLPIPGRQLEGIHFAMSFLESWQKKQMGDG
;
A
#
# COMPACT_ATOMS: atom_id res chain seq x y z
N GLY A 1 -20.25 -28.13 1.95
CA GLY A 1 -21.18 -28.06 3.10
C GLY A 1 -20.51 -27.45 4.30
N ALA A 2 -20.79 -26.17 4.57
CA ALA A 2 -20.44 -25.55 5.85
C ALA A 2 -21.62 -25.80 6.78
N THR A 3 -21.55 -26.86 7.58
CA THR A 3 -22.49 -27.08 8.68
C THR A 3 -22.41 -25.88 9.60
N HIS A 4 -23.54 -25.18 9.73
CA HIS A 4 -23.80 -24.19 10.76
C HIS A 4 -23.46 -24.78 12.13
N HIS A 5 -22.25 -24.51 12.62
CA HIS A 5 -21.96 -24.56 14.03
C HIS A 5 -21.88 -23.12 14.51
N ASN A 6 -22.86 -22.76 15.34
CA ASN A 6 -22.88 -21.54 16.14
C ASN A 6 -21.56 -21.43 16.91
N GLN A 7 -20.56 -20.79 16.32
CA GLN A 7 -19.43 -20.25 17.07
C GLN A 7 -20.02 -19.19 17.99
N ARG A 8 -20.15 -19.54 19.27
CA ARG A 8 -20.42 -18.57 20.33
C ARG A 8 -19.19 -17.68 20.41
N CYS A 9 -19.20 -16.56 19.70
CA CYS A 9 -18.10 -15.60 19.69
C CYS A 9 -18.03 -14.85 21.02
N CYS A 10 -17.47 -15.49 22.03
CA CYS A 10 -16.72 -14.77 23.05
C CYS A 10 -15.37 -14.40 22.42
N ALA A 11 -15.01 -13.12 22.40
CA ALA A 11 -13.71 -12.68 21.90
C ALA A 11 -12.62 -13.09 22.91
N GLU A 12 -12.12 -14.32 22.77
CA GLU A 12 -11.06 -14.89 23.61
C GLU A 12 -9.66 -14.45 23.14
N PRO A 13 -9.29 -14.59 21.85
CA PRO A 13 -8.10 -13.95 21.29
C PRO A 13 -8.41 -12.56 20.72
N LYS A 14 -7.52 -11.60 20.97
CA LYS A 14 -7.55 -10.28 20.31
C LYS A 14 -6.54 -10.26 19.15
N LEU A 15 -6.99 -9.93 17.95
CA LEU A 15 -6.13 -9.71 16.80
C LEU A 15 -5.73 -8.24 16.72
N ILE A 16 -4.43 -7.96 16.76
CA ILE A 16 -3.89 -6.61 16.59
C ILE A 16 -2.97 -6.62 15.37
N SER A 17 -3.32 -5.82 14.35
CA SER A 17 -2.56 -5.78 13.09
C SER A 17 -1.84 -4.44 12.90
N THR A 18 -2.57 -3.32 12.81
CA THR A 18 -1.98 -2.02 12.48
C THR A 18 -1.09 -1.44 13.57
N ALA A 19 -1.44 -1.59 14.84
CA ALA A 19 -0.65 -1.00 15.93
C ALA A 19 0.78 -1.58 16.01
N PRO A 20 1.01 -2.91 15.92
CA PRO A 20 2.34 -3.47 15.77
C PRO A 20 3.11 -2.90 14.56
N LEU A 21 2.45 -2.66 13.42
CA LEU A 21 3.11 -2.03 12.26
C LEU A 21 3.55 -0.60 12.56
N ILE A 22 2.75 0.18 13.28
CA ILE A 22 3.09 1.56 13.70
C ILE A 22 4.28 1.53 14.66
N VAL A 23 4.27 0.63 15.63
CA VAL A 23 5.36 0.44 16.60
C VAL A 23 6.67 0.02 15.92
N MET A 24 6.58 -0.73 14.82
CA MET A 24 7.73 -1.06 13.97
C MET A 24 8.19 0.09 13.05
N GLY A 25 7.46 1.21 13.00
CA GLY A 25 7.85 2.42 12.27
C GLY A 25 6.85 2.89 11.20
N CYS A 26 5.66 2.30 11.08
CA CYS A 26 4.68 2.75 10.08
C CYS A 26 4.21 4.18 10.37
N THR A 27 4.42 5.07 9.40
CA THR A 27 4.04 6.48 9.47
C THR A 27 2.63 6.75 8.93
N MET A 28 1.83 5.70 8.73
CA MET A 28 0.46 5.78 8.20
C MET A 28 0.35 6.55 6.87
N MET A 29 1.35 6.38 5.99
CA MET A 29 1.38 7.00 4.66
C MET A 29 0.25 6.52 3.73
N ARG A 30 -0.30 5.32 3.97
CA ARG A 30 -1.39 4.69 3.20
C ARG A 30 -1.10 4.43 1.71
N LYS A 31 0.17 4.25 1.35
CA LYS A 31 0.61 3.90 -0.02
C LYS A 31 1.23 2.49 -0.13
N CYS A 32 0.77 1.55 0.70
CA CYS A 32 1.30 0.18 0.76
C CYS A 32 1.22 -0.55 -0.59
N HIS A 33 0.15 -0.31 -1.36
CA HIS A 33 -0.11 -0.95 -2.66
C HIS A 33 0.84 -0.48 -3.77
N LEU A 34 1.57 0.63 -3.58
CA LEU A 34 2.48 1.18 -4.60
C LEU A 34 3.92 0.69 -4.46
N ASN A 35 4.21 -0.20 -3.50
CA ASN A 35 5.56 -0.71 -3.28
C ASN A 35 6.61 0.40 -2.99
N THR A 36 6.18 1.50 -2.37
CA THR A 36 6.99 2.73 -2.14
C THR A 36 7.03 3.13 -0.66
N CYS A 37 6.90 2.14 0.25
CA CYS A 37 6.93 2.41 1.69
C CYS A 37 8.29 3.00 2.13
N PRO A 38 8.34 4.25 2.65
CA PRO A 38 9.59 4.96 2.93
C PRO A 38 10.36 4.41 4.14
N VAL A 39 9.68 3.60 4.96
CA VAL A 39 10.20 2.97 6.19
C VAL A 39 10.43 1.46 6.00
N GLY A 40 10.32 0.94 4.77
CA GLY A 40 10.65 -0.46 4.48
C GLY A 40 9.67 -1.52 4.98
N ILE A 41 8.47 -1.14 5.45
CA ILE A 41 7.49 -2.09 6.02
C ILE A 41 6.70 -2.83 4.93
N ALA A 42 5.97 -2.09 4.10
CA ALA A 42 5.06 -2.65 3.09
C ALA A 42 5.65 -2.41 1.69
N THR A 43 6.79 -3.05 1.42
CA THR A 43 7.52 -2.95 0.14
C THR A 43 8.42 -4.16 -0.08
N GLN A 44 8.50 -4.61 -1.31
CA GLN A 44 9.44 -5.62 -1.82
C GLN A 44 10.67 -4.99 -2.48
N ASP A 45 10.71 -3.67 -2.64
CA ASP A 45 11.87 -2.95 -3.19
C ASP A 45 13.08 -3.08 -2.23
N PRO A 46 14.22 -3.65 -2.67
CA PRO A 46 15.38 -3.88 -1.82
C PRO A 46 15.95 -2.61 -1.18
N GLU A 47 15.95 -1.47 -1.90
CA GLU A 47 16.49 -0.20 -1.39
C GLU A 47 15.60 0.40 -0.30
N LEU A 48 14.29 0.25 -0.43
CA LEU A 48 13.35 0.68 0.61
C LEU A 48 13.33 -0.28 1.81
N ARG A 49 13.46 -1.59 1.59
CA ARG A 49 13.53 -2.59 2.66
C ARG A 49 14.73 -2.36 3.58
N LYS A 50 15.86 -1.88 3.06
CA LYS A 50 17.03 -1.47 3.86
C LYS A 50 16.71 -0.37 4.88
N LYS A 51 15.66 0.44 4.65
CA LYS A 51 15.21 1.50 5.57
C LYS A 51 14.38 0.98 6.74
N PHE A 52 14.07 -0.32 6.81
CA PHE A 52 13.33 -0.91 7.92
C PHE A 52 14.19 -0.94 9.19
N ALA A 53 13.79 -0.15 10.19
CA ALA A 53 14.46 -0.05 11.49
C ALA A 53 13.65 -0.69 12.64
N GLY A 54 12.52 -1.34 12.33
CA GLY A 54 11.67 -1.98 13.33
C GLY A 54 12.37 -3.19 13.95
N LYS A 55 12.24 -3.35 15.27
CA LYS A 55 12.80 -4.50 15.99
C LYS A 55 11.73 -5.27 16.75
N PRO A 56 11.90 -6.58 16.99
CA PRO A 56 10.96 -7.37 17.79
C PRO A 56 10.68 -6.76 19.17
N GLU A 57 11.70 -6.16 19.81
CA GLU A 57 11.59 -5.54 21.13
C GLU A 57 10.57 -4.40 21.16
N HIS A 58 10.40 -3.66 20.05
CA HIS A 58 9.41 -2.59 19.97
C HIS A 58 8.00 -3.17 20.14
N VAL A 59 7.70 -4.28 19.42
CA VAL A 59 6.39 -4.96 19.49
C VAL A 59 6.18 -5.59 20.86
N ILE A 60 7.21 -6.23 21.43
CA ILE A 60 7.18 -6.80 22.78
C ILE A 60 6.82 -5.72 23.80
N ASN A 61 7.51 -4.57 23.78
CA ASN A 61 7.25 -3.46 24.68
C ASN A 61 5.83 -2.91 24.53
N TYR A 62 5.34 -2.76 23.30
CA TYR A 62 3.95 -2.36 23.05
C TYR A 62 2.93 -3.34 23.65
N LEU A 63 3.14 -4.64 23.47
CA LEU A 63 2.24 -5.65 24.02
C LEU A 63 2.28 -5.67 25.56
N PHE A 64 3.44 -5.45 26.18
CA PHE A 64 3.54 -5.29 27.63
C PHE A 64 2.83 -4.04 28.14
N MET A 65 2.98 -2.89 27.46
CA MET A 65 2.26 -1.66 27.81
C MET A 65 0.74 -1.87 27.73
N LEU A 66 0.26 -2.48 26.65
CA LEU A 66 -1.17 -2.79 26.47
C LEU A 66 -1.68 -3.77 27.53
N ALA A 67 -0.91 -4.81 27.84
CA ALA A 67 -1.26 -5.76 28.89
C ALA A 67 -1.34 -5.08 30.26
N GLU A 68 -0.42 -4.17 30.56
CA GLU A 68 -0.41 -3.43 31.82
C GLU A 68 -1.60 -2.47 31.94
N GLU A 69 -1.95 -1.78 30.86
CA GLU A 69 -3.16 -0.93 30.81
C GLU A 69 -4.44 -1.76 31.04
N ILE A 70 -4.54 -2.92 30.39
CA ILE A 70 -5.66 -3.87 30.63
C ILE A 70 -5.69 -4.32 32.10
N ARG A 71 -4.54 -4.65 32.70
CA ARG A 71 -4.46 -5.02 34.11
C ARG A 71 -4.87 -3.87 35.03
N GLY A 72 -4.53 -2.63 34.69
CA GLY A 72 -4.98 -1.43 35.40
C GLY A 72 -6.50 -1.31 35.39
N HIS A 73 -7.14 -1.49 34.23
CA HIS A 73 -8.60 -1.51 34.12
C HIS A 73 -9.23 -2.67 34.89
N MET A 74 -8.68 -3.89 34.77
CA MET A 74 -9.13 -5.05 35.53
C MET A 74 -9.09 -4.80 37.05
N ALA A 75 -8.00 -4.23 37.55
CA ALA A 75 -7.85 -3.88 38.96
C ALA A 75 -8.89 -2.85 39.41
N SER A 76 -9.18 -1.83 38.58
CA SER A 76 -10.22 -0.83 38.88
C SER A 76 -11.64 -1.43 38.98
N LEU A 77 -11.88 -2.55 38.31
CA LEU A 77 -13.13 -3.31 38.36
C LEU A 77 -13.13 -4.41 39.44
N GLY A 78 -12.02 -4.57 40.18
CA GLY A 78 -11.87 -5.62 41.20
C GLY A 78 -11.68 -7.03 40.65
N ILE A 79 -11.29 -7.16 39.37
CA ILE A 79 -11.19 -8.46 38.67
C ILE A 79 -9.73 -8.89 38.53
N LYS A 80 -9.43 -10.15 38.89
CA LYS A 80 -8.06 -10.69 38.91
C LYS A 80 -7.70 -11.53 37.69
N LYS A 81 -8.67 -12.20 37.06
CA LYS A 81 -8.44 -13.04 35.88
C LYS A 81 -9.15 -12.45 34.67
N PHE A 82 -8.45 -12.44 33.52
CA PHE A 82 -9.02 -11.89 32.29
C PHE A 82 -10.27 -12.67 31.84
N GLN A 83 -10.28 -13.99 32.06
CA GLN A 83 -11.43 -14.86 31.77
C GLN A 83 -12.72 -14.38 32.45
N ASP A 84 -12.63 -13.78 33.64
CA ASP A 84 -13.79 -13.32 34.40
C ASP A 84 -14.41 -12.05 33.81
N LEU A 85 -13.74 -11.38 32.86
CA LEU A 85 -14.28 -10.26 32.08
C LEU A 85 -15.04 -10.71 30.82
N ILE A 86 -14.72 -11.90 30.29
CA ILE A 86 -15.19 -12.32 28.98
C ILE A 86 -16.72 -12.51 29.04
N GLY A 87 -17.45 -11.78 28.19
CA GLY A 87 -18.91 -11.84 28.12
C GLY A 87 -19.68 -11.07 29.21
N ARG A 88 -19.00 -10.38 30.14
CA ARG A 88 -19.61 -9.59 31.22
C ARG A 88 -20.11 -8.23 30.74
N THR A 89 -21.16 -8.23 29.93
CA THR A 89 -21.80 -7.00 29.42
C THR A 89 -22.47 -6.17 30.52
N ASP A 90 -22.74 -6.75 31.69
CA ASP A 90 -23.21 -6.05 32.89
C ASP A 90 -22.20 -5.05 33.46
N LEU A 91 -20.91 -5.17 33.14
CA LEU A 91 -19.88 -4.21 33.53
C LEU A 91 -19.79 -3.00 32.57
N LEU A 92 -20.61 -2.99 31.51
CA LEU A 92 -20.64 -1.94 30.51
C LEU A 92 -21.92 -1.12 30.65
N ARG A 93 -21.81 0.19 30.41
CA ARG A 93 -22.95 1.10 30.33
C ARG A 93 -22.74 2.12 29.22
N THR A 94 -23.83 2.64 28.69
CA THR A 94 -23.77 3.77 27.75
C THR A 94 -23.28 5.02 28.47
N TYR A 95 -22.32 5.72 27.88
CA TYR A 95 -21.89 7.04 28.36
C TYR A 95 -22.80 8.12 27.79
N GLU A 96 -23.55 8.81 28.66
CA GLU A 96 -24.48 9.88 28.26
C GLU A 96 -23.75 11.22 28.05
N ASN A 97 -23.15 11.40 26.87
CA ASN A 97 -22.60 12.71 26.49
C ASN A 97 -23.62 13.51 25.69
N ASN A 98 -24.15 14.58 26.29
CA ASN A 98 -25.24 15.40 25.74
C ASN A 98 -24.83 16.40 24.65
N SER A 99 -23.54 16.48 24.30
CA SER A 99 -23.02 17.47 23.34
C SER A 99 -23.38 17.18 21.87
N ASN A 100 -23.62 15.92 21.49
CA ASN A 100 -23.95 15.55 20.11
C ASN A 100 -25.40 15.05 20.00
N PRO A 101 -26.32 15.80 19.35
CA PRO A 101 -27.73 15.41 19.24
C PRO A 101 -27.95 14.13 18.44
N LYS A 102 -27.05 13.75 17.51
CA LYS A 102 -27.15 12.50 16.75
C LYS A 102 -26.80 11.27 17.58
N ALA A 103 -25.87 11.40 18.53
CA ALA A 103 -25.45 10.28 19.39
C ALA A 103 -26.61 9.78 20.27
N LYS A 104 -27.56 10.66 20.62
CA LYS A 104 -28.77 10.32 21.40
C LYS A 104 -29.70 9.33 20.69
N LEU A 105 -29.58 9.19 19.36
CA LEU A 105 -30.40 8.26 18.58
C LEU A 105 -29.85 6.83 18.58
N LEU A 106 -28.65 6.60 19.13
CA LEU A 106 -28.04 5.28 19.16
C LEU A 106 -28.63 4.42 20.28
N ASN A 107 -29.20 3.27 19.92
CA ASN A 107 -29.62 2.26 20.87
C ASN A 107 -28.60 1.09 20.89
N LEU A 108 -27.80 1.02 21.96
CA LEU A 108 -26.80 -0.04 22.16
C LEU A 108 -27.33 -1.24 22.96
N GLY A 109 -28.65 -1.32 23.21
CA GLY A 109 -29.26 -2.34 24.05
C GLY A 109 -29.00 -3.78 23.58
N LEU A 110 -28.86 -4.01 22.27
CA LEU A 110 -28.53 -5.34 21.74
C LEU A 110 -27.10 -5.79 22.09
N ILE A 111 -26.16 -4.85 22.20
CA ILE A 111 -24.76 -5.15 22.56
C ILE A 111 -24.62 -5.33 24.08
N LEU A 112 -25.38 -4.57 24.86
CA LEU A 112 -25.35 -4.61 26.32
C LEU A 112 -26.22 -5.71 26.93
N LYS A 113 -26.93 -6.50 26.11
CA LYS A 113 -27.82 -7.53 26.60
C LYS A 113 -27.03 -8.64 27.30
N ASN A 114 -27.35 -8.91 28.56
CA ASN A 114 -26.66 -9.91 29.35
C ASN A 114 -27.09 -11.34 28.94
N ALA A 115 -26.12 -12.17 28.54
CA ALA A 115 -26.36 -13.54 28.11
C ALA A 115 -26.84 -14.45 29.26
N LEU A 116 -26.36 -14.26 30.49
CA LEU A 116 -26.78 -15.02 31.67
C LEU A 116 -28.22 -14.70 32.07
N HIS A 117 -28.69 -13.47 31.83
CA HIS A 117 -30.11 -13.14 32.00
C HIS A 117 -30.99 -13.83 30.96
N MET A 118 -30.51 -13.96 29.72
CA MET A 118 -31.26 -14.65 28.65
C MET A 118 -31.29 -16.16 28.84
N ARG A 119 -30.22 -16.75 29.37
CA ARG A 119 -30.11 -18.21 29.60
C ARG A 119 -29.46 -18.48 30.97
N PRO A 120 -30.25 -18.47 32.06
CA PRO A 120 -29.75 -18.78 33.39
C PRO A 120 -29.13 -20.18 33.45
N GLY A 121 -28.01 -20.33 34.17
CA GLY A 121 -27.33 -21.61 34.38
C GLY A 121 -26.44 -22.10 33.24
N VAL A 122 -26.33 -21.36 32.13
CA VAL A 122 -25.44 -21.74 31.01
C VAL A 122 -24.00 -21.31 31.30
N ASN A 123 -23.06 -22.21 31.01
CA ASN A 123 -21.64 -21.93 31.13
C ASN A 123 -21.18 -20.92 30.05
N ILE A 124 -20.60 -19.82 30.51
CA ILE A 124 -20.02 -18.75 29.66
C ILE A 124 -18.49 -18.74 29.68
N ILE A 125 -17.87 -19.70 30.39
CA ILE A 125 -16.42 -19.84 30.49
C ILE A 125 -15.90 -20.42 29.19
N GLY A 126 -15.00 -19.67 28.55
CA GLY A 126 -14.29 -20.06 27.35
C GLY A 126 -13.46 -21.33 27.57
N GLY A 127 -13.44 -22.22 26.57
CA GLY A 127 -12.68 -23.48 26.63
C GLY A 127 -13.18 -24.51 27.64
N SER A 128 -14.40 -24.36 28.17
CA SER A 128 -14.98 -25.30 29.13
C SER A 128 -15.43 -26.64 28.52
N GLU A 129 -15.75 -26.66 27.22
CA GLU A 129 -16.01 -27.87 26.46
C GLU A 129 -14.87 -28.11 25.48
N ARG A 130 -14.29 -29.31 25.51
CA ARG A 130 -13.31 -29.73 24.50
C ARG A 130 -14.05 -30.16 23.25
N GLN A 131 -13.56 -29.73 22.09
CA GLN A 131 -14.09 -30.21 20.81
C GLN A 131 -13.61 -31.64 20.59
N ASP A 132 -14.55 -32.56 20.37
CA ASP A 132 -14.28 -33.93 19.93
C ASP A 132 -14.63 -34.08 18.45
N PHE A 133 -13.61 -34.36 17.64
CA PHE A 133 -13.73 -34.52 16.19
C PHE A 133 -13.82 -35.99 15.75
N GLN A 134 -13.80 -36.93 16.70
CA GLN A 134 -13.84 -38.39 16.48
C GLN A 134 -12.82 -38.88 15.44
N LEU A 135 -11.58 -38.35 15.51
CA LEU A 135 -10.52 -38.67 14.55
C LEU A 135 -10.08 -40.14 14.63
N GLU A 136 -10.28 -40.78 15.78
CA GLU A 136 -9.98 -42.17 16.05
C GLU A 136 -10.81 -43.16 15.20
N LYS A 137 -12.00 -42.75 14.73
CA LYS A 137 -12.87 -43.60 13.90
C LYS A 137 -12.51 -43.61 12.41
N ARG A 138 -11.51 -42.83 12.00
CA ARG A 138 -11.15 -42.71 10.57
C ARG A 138 -10.42 -43.94 10.07
N LEU A 139 -10.76 -44.34 8.84
CA LEU A 139 -10.08 -45.43 8.12
C LEU A 139 -8.57 -45.16 7.96
N ASP A 140 -8.16 -43.89 7.93
CA ASP A 140 -6.76 -43.47 7.82
C ASP A 140 -5.88 -44.01 8.95
N ASN A 141 -6.43 -44.23 10.15
CA ASN A 141 -5.64 -44.78 11.27
C ASN A 141 -5.14 -46.19 10.95
N LYS A 142 -6.00 -47.02 10.35
CA LYS A 142 -5.63 -48.36 9.89
C LYS A 142 -4.61 -48.30 8.76
N LEU A 143 -4.74 -47.33 7.84
CA LEU A 143 -3.74 -47.10 6.80
C LEU A 143 -2.37 -46.75 7.39
N ILE A 144 -2.34 -45.87 8.38
CA ILE A 144 -1.10 -45.45 9.07
C ILE A 144 -0.45 -46.63 9.77
N GLU A 145 -1.21 -47.44 10.51
CA GLU A 145 -0.70 -48.64 11.17
C GLU A 145 -0.01 -49.59 10.18
N LEU A 146 -0.63 -49.81 9.01
CA LEU A 146 -0.07 -50.65 7.95
C LEU A 146 1.17 -50.03 7.29
N ALA A 147 1.16 -48.71 7.07
CA ALA A 147 2.26 -48.00 6.42
C ALA A 147 3.43 -47.65 7.37
N GLN A 148 3.25 -47.77 8.68
CA GLN A 148 4.23 -47.39 9.70
C GLN A 148 5.62 -48.01 9.49
N PRO A 149 5.80 -49.28 9.08
CA PRO A 149 7.13 -49.85 8.84
C PRO A 149 7.92 -49.12 7.73
N VAL A 150 7.23 -48.64 6.69
CA VAL A 150 7.85 -47.85 5.60
C VAL A 150 8.15 -46.44 6.07
N VAL A 151 7.20 -45.80 6.77
CA VAL A 151 7.40 -44.47 7.37
C VAL A 151 8.52 -44.50 8.41
N ASP A 152 8.73 -45.61 9.11
CA ASP A 152 9.83 -45.80 10.06
C ASP A 152 11.18 -46.02 9.37
N GLY A 153 11.19 -46.38 8.08
CA GLY A 153 12.39 -46.75 7.32
C GLY A 153 12.83 -48.20 7.52
N LYS A 154 11.97 -49.05 8.10
CA LYS A 154 12.25 -50.49 8.31
C LYS A 154 12.01 -51.32 7.05
N GLN A 155 11.15 -50.83 6.15
CA GLN A 155 10.86 -51.45 4.86
C GLN A 155 10.97 -50.41 3.73
N PRO A 156 11.46 -50.80 2.54
CA PRO A 156 11.62 -49.86 1.42
C PRO A 156 10.29 -49.56 0.70
N ASN A 157 9.37 -50.53 0.64
CA ASN A 157 8.06 -50.36 0.04
C ASN A 157 6.98 -51.24 0.70
N ILE A 158 5.71 -50.88 0.49
CA ILE A 158 4.55 -51.68 0.89
C ILE A 158 3.40 -51.54 -0.11
N ASN A 159 2.64 -52.63 -0.29
CA ASN A 159 1.40 -52.66 -1.06
C ASN A 159 0.21 -52.93 -0.13
N ILE A 160 -0.76 -52.02 -0.09
CA ILE A 160 -1.91 -52.06 0.82
C ILE A 160 -3.19 -52.14 -0.02
N ASN A 161 -4.05 -53.13 0.27
CA ASN A 161 -5.35 -53.28 -0.38
C ASN A 161 -6.47 -53.03 0.63
N MET A 162 -7.40 -52.14 0.35
CA MET A 162 -8.51 -51.79 1.25
C MET A 162 -9.79 -51.47 0.47
N GLU A 163 -10.93 -51.52 1.15
CA GLU A 163 -12.21 -51.02 0.61
C GLU A 163 -12.49 -49.63 1.16
N ILE A 164 -13.12 -48.78 0.34
CA ILE A 164 -13.46 -47.41 0.70
C ILE A 164 -14.94 -47.12 0.39
N ASN A 165 -15.56 -46.26 1.21
CA ASN A 165 -16.91 -45.75 0.99
C ASN A 165 -16.94 -44.22 1.11
N ASN A 166 -18.07 -43.63 0.74
CA ASN A 166 -18.20 -42.17 0.63
C ASN A 166 -18.12 -41.42 1.98
N GLU A 167 -18.25 -42.14 3.11
CA GLU A 167 -18.08 -41.57 4.45
C GLU A 167 -16.59 -41.37 4.81
N CYS A 168 -15.70 -42.12 4.14
CA CYS A 168 -14.25 -42.01 4.27
C CYS A 168 -13.72 -40.74 3.57
N ARG A 169 -13.84 -39.61 4.28
CA ARG A 169 -13.33 -38.30 3.84
C ARG A 169 -11.86 -38.10 4.21
N ALA A 170 -11.14 -37.32 3.40
CA ALA A 170 -9.74 -36.96 3.62
C ALA A 170 -8.81 -38.18 3.82
N PHE A 171 -9.07 -39.27 3.11
CA PHE A 171 -8.22 -40.45 3.10
C PHE A 171 -6.82 -40.12 2.56
N ALA A 172 -5.80 -40.77 3.10
CA ALA A 172 -4.36 -40.56 2.93
C ALA A 172 -3.79 -39.22 3.44
N SER A 173 -4.62 -38.27 3.88
CA SER A 173 -4.14 -36.96 4.37
C SER A 173 -3.39 -37.06 5.71
N THR A 174 -3.85 -37.91 6.65
CA THR A 174 -3.18 -38.05 7.95
C THR A 174 -1.90 -38.89 7.81
N LEU A 175 -1.90 -39.90 6.94
CA LEU A 175 -0.65 -40.58 6.54
C LEU A 175 0.39 -39.57 6.02
N SER A 176 -0.03 -38.67 5.14
CA SER A 176 0.85 -37.64 4.56
C SER A 176 1.38 -36.66 5.62
N TYR A 177 0.59 -36.33 6.65
CA TYR A 177 1.08 -35.59 7.82
C TYR A 177 2.22 -36.31 8.53
N HIS A 178 2.12 -37.63 8.74
CA HIS A 178 3.18 -38.40 9.39
C HIS A 178 4.46 -38.45 8.55
N ILE A 179 4.32 -38.59 7.22
CA ILE A 179 5.44 -38.54 6.29
C ILE A 179 6.10 -37.16 6.30
N ALA A 180 5.33 -36.09 6.08
CA ALA A 180 5.84 -34.72 6.05
C ALA A 180 6.47 -34.30 7.38
N LYS A 181 5.92 -34.73 8.53
CA LYS A 181 6.51 -34.46 9.85
C LYS A 181 7.90 -35.06 10.02
N LYS A 182 8.19 -36.19 9.36
CA LYS A 182 9.46 -36.91 9.49
C LYS A 182 10.46 -36.55 8.40
N TYR A 183 9.99 -36.43 7.15
CA TYR A 183 10.83 -36.26 5.95
C TYR A 183 10.72 -34.89 5.30
N GLY A 184 9.82 -34.02 5.77
CA GLY A 184 9.57 -32.71 5.15
C GLY A 184 9.00 -32.85 3.73
N ASP A 185 9.34 -31.89 2.87
CA ASP A 185 8.85 -31.81 1.50
C ASP A 185 9.50 -32.84 0.56
N GLU A 186 10.66 -33.41 0.93
CA GLU A 186 11.32 -34.48 0.17
C GLU A 186 10.48 -35.76 0.13
N GLY A 187 9.64 -35.97 1.15
CA GLY A 187 8.75 -37.11 1.27
C GLY A 187 9.49 -38.45 1.32
N LEU A 188 8.88 -39.47 0.73
CA LEU A 188 9.49 -40.81 0.58
C LEU A 188 10.02 -41.00 -0.85
N PRO A 189 10.93 -41.97 -1.05
CA PRO A 189 11.25 -42.46 -2.39
C PRO A 189 9.99 -42.84 -3.17
N ASP A 190 10.08 -42.76 -4.49
CA ASP A 190 8.97 -43.11 -5.38
C ASP A 190 8.54 -44.57 -5.18
N HIS A 191 7.23 -44.84 -5.25
CA HIS A 191 6.64 -46.16 -5.01
C HIS A 191 6.88 -46.80 -3.63
N SER A 192 7.20 -46.00 -2.60
CA SER A 192 7.32 -46.50 -1.22
C SER A 192 6.00 -47.00 -0.63
N ILE A 193 4.88 -46.33 -0.88
CA ILE A 193 3.58 -46.77 -0.37
C ILE A 193 2.58 -46.83 -1.53
N ASN A 194 2.19 -48.03 -1.94
CA ASN A 194 1.20 -48.24 -2.98
C ASN A 194 -0.11 -48.74 -2.36
N ILE A 195 -1.19 -48.01 -2.58
CA ILE A 195 -2.50 -48.26 -1.98
C ILE A 195 -3.49 -48.54 -3.10
N ASN A 196 -4.07 -49.74 -3.13
CA ASN A 196 -5.15 -50.08 -4.03
C ASN A 196 -6.47 -50.12 -3.27
N LEU A 197 -7.42 -49.32 -3.74
CA LEU A 197 -8.74 -49.18 -3.14
C LEU A 197 -9.82 -49.64 -4.10
N LYS A 198 -10.90 -50.18 -3.55
CA LYS A 198 -12.12 -50.49 -4.28
C LYS A 198 -13.33 -49.85 -3.60
N GLY A 199 -14.18 -49.18 -4.38
CA GLY A 199 -15.40 -48.54 -3.90
C GLY A 199 -15.50 -47.05 -4.25
N SER A 200 -16.29 -46.29 -3.50
CA SER A 200 -16.55 -44.88 -3.77
C SER A 200 -15.89 -44.00 -2.73
N ALA A 201 -14.93 -43.16 -3.10
CA ALA A 201 -14.21 -42.32 -2.15
C ALA A 201 -15.00 -41.07 -1.75
N GLY A 202 -14.92 -40.72 -0.46
CA GLY A 202 -15.50 -39.50 0.08
C GLY A 202 -14.77 -38.22 -0.35
N GLN A 203 -15.27 -37.11 0.17
CA GLN A 203 -14.75 -35.76 -0.09
C GLN A 203 -13.28 -35.59 0.32
N SER A 204 -12.52 -34.80 -0.44
CA SER A 204 -11.09 -34.52 -0.20
C SER A 204 -10.19 -35.78 -0.23
N PHE A 205 -10.54 -36.76 -1.05
CA PHE A 205 -9.72 -37.96 -1.24
C PHE A 205 -8.29 -37.60 -1.66
N CYS A 206 -7.28 -38.16 -0.98
CA CYS A 206 -5.86 -37.90 -1.22
C CYS A 206 -5.45 -36.42 -1.14
N ALA A 207 -6.11 -35.63 -0.29
CA ALA A 207 -5.72 -34.23 -0.08
C ALA A 207 -4.35 -34.13 0.60
N PHE A 208 -3.50 -33.21 0.13
CA PHE A 208 -2.14 -32.97 0.61
C PHE A 208 -1.23 -34.20 0.58
N MET A 209 -1.46 -35.10 -0.38
CA MET A 209 -0.73 -36.36 -0.44
C MET A 209 0.74 -36.15 -0.79
N SER A 210 1.63 -36.65 0.07
CA SER A 210 3.08 -36.48 -0.04
C SER A 210 3.70 -37.37 -1.12
N LYS A 211 4.89 -36.97 -1.59
CA LYS A 211 5.73 -37.75 -2.51
C LYS A 211 6.05 -39.15 -1.95
N GLY A 212 6.02 -40.14 -2.85
CA GLY A 212 6.25 -41.56 -2.55
C GLY A 212 5.00 -42.36 -2.17
N VAL A 213 3.83 -41.70 -2.10
CA VAL A 213 2.52 -42.36 -1.92
C VAL A 213 1.77 -42.41 -3.25
N HIS A 214 1.36 -43.61 -3.65
CA HIS A 214 0.61 -43.87 -4.87
C HIS A 214 -0.73 -44.49 -4.48
N VAL A 215 -1.82 -43.90 -4.93
CA VAL A 215 -3.17 -44.38 -4.63
C VAL A 215 -3.90 -44.68 -5.91
N THR A 216 -4.32 -45.93 -6.06
CA THR A 216 -5.15 -46.40 -7.16
C THR A 216 -6.54 -46.73 -6.64
N LEU A 217 -7.58 -46.12 -7.21
CA LEU A 217 -8.97 -46.36 -6.86
C LEU A 217 -9.73 -46.96 -8.04
N GLU A 218 -10.18 -48.20 -7.86
CA GLU A 218 -11.16 -48.85 -8.73
C GLU A 218 -12.58 -48.49 -8.26
N GLY A 219 -13.19 -47.50 -8.92
CA GLY A 219 -14.48 -46.93 -8.52
C GLY A 219 -14.63 -45.46 -8.92
N ASP A 220 -15.20 -44.65 -8.02
CA ASP A 220 -15.43 -43.21 -8.20
C ASP A 220 -15.01 -42.41 -6.97
N ALA A 221 -14.92 -41.08 -7.10
CA ALA A 221 -14.64 -40.20 -5.97
C ALA A 221 -15.48 -38.93 -6.01
N ASN A 222 -15.77 -38.40 -4.82
CA ASN A 222 -16.50 -37.15 -4.65
C ASN A 222 -15.61 -35.91 -4.90
N ASP A 223 -16.04 -34.71 -4.47
CA ASP A 223 -15.31 -33.46 -4.74
C ASP A 223 -13.93 -33.40 -4.03
N TYR A 224 -13.07 -32.50 -4.52
CA TYR A 224 -11.76 -32.16 -3.95
C TYR A 224 -10.71 -33.28 -4.00
N VAL A 225 -10.81 -34.22 -4.95
CA VAL A 225 -9.76 -35.21 -5.17
C VAL A 225 -8.41 -34.53 -5.38
N GLY A 226 -7.39 -34.95 -4.62
CA GLY A 226 -6.04 -34.40 -4.71
C GLY A 226 -5.95 -32.91 -4.37
N LYS A 227 -6.86 -32.38 -3.54
CA LYS A 227 -6.76 -31.01 -3.03
C LYS A 227 -5.38 -30.77 -2.41
N GLY A 228 -4.65 -29.78 -2.92
CA GLY A 228 -3.31 -29.45 -2.45
C GLY A 228 -2.30 -30.59 -2.62
N LEU A 229 -2.44 -31.45 -3.64
CA LEU A 229 -1.51 -32.57 -3.90
C LEU A 229 -0.05 -32.08 -3.89
N SER A 230 0.81 -32.80 -3.16
CA SER A 230 2.19 -32.39 -2.82
C SER A 230 3.19 -33.51 -3.15
N GLY A 231 3.11 -34.05 -4.37
CA GLY A 231 4.07 -34.97 -4.94
C GLY A 231 3.59 -36.42 -5.06
N GLY A 232 2.47 -36.77 -4.43
CA GLY A 232 1.87 -38.09 -4.57
C GLY A 232 1.25 -38.34 -5.96
N GLU A 233 0.89 -39.58 -6.22
CA GLU A 233 0.22 -39.99 -7.45
C GLU A 233 -1.17 -40.57 -7.19
N ILE A 234 -2.17 -40.08 -7.92
CA ILE A 234 -3.56 -40.54 -7.82
C ILE A 234 -3.99 -41.12 -9.15
N VAL A 235 -4.54 -42.34 -9.13
CA VAL A 235 -5.12 -43.01 -10.31
C VAL A 235 -6.55 -43.41 -9.96
N ILE A 236 -7.55 -42.98 -10.75
CA ILE A 236 -8.95 -43.37 -10.56
C ILE A 236 -9.52 -43.87 -11.88
N TYR A 237 -10.09 -45.07 -11.87
CA TYR A 237 -10.72 -45.68 -13.04
C TYR A 237 -11.98 -46.47 -12.64
N PRO A 238 -12.96 -46.62 -13.55
CA PRO A 238 -14.21 -47.29 -13.23
C PRO A 238 -13.98 -48.79 -12.98
N PRO A 239 -14.84 -49.46 -12.20
CA PRO A 239 -14.68 -50.89 -11.93
C PRO A 239 -14.56 -51.70 -13.21
N LYS A 240 -13.66 -52.69 -13.24
CA LYS A 240 -13.32 -53.45 -14.47
C LYS A 240 -14.51 -54.23 -15.03
N THR A 241 -15.50 -54.51 -14.19
CA THR A 241 -16.76 -55.17 -14.53
C THR A 241 -17.82 -54.23 -15.12
N SER A 242 -17.54 -52.94 -15.23
CA SER A 242 -18.52 -51.94 -15.67
C SER A 242 -18.58 -51.87 -17.19
N ASP A 243 -19.79 -51.84 -17.73
CA ASP A 243 -20.05 -51.79 -19.17
C ASP A 243 -20.22 -50.36 -19.72
N PHE A 244 -20.30 -49.34 -18.85
CA PHE A 244 -20.51 -47.95 -19.27
C PHE A 244 -19.25 -47.31 -19.86
N ASP A 245 -19.46 -46.37 -20.78
CA ASP A 245 -18.39 -45.62 -21.42
C ASP A 245 -17.86 -44.51 -20.52
N SER A 246 -16.55 -44.48 -20.28
CA SER A 246 -15.94 -43.51 -19.37
C SER A 246 -16.02 -42.07 -19.88
N ILE A 247 -16.13 -41.86 -21.20
CA ILE A 247 -16.21 -40.50 -21.79
C ILE A 247 -17.54 -39.80 -21.54
N THR A 248 -18.59 -40.53 -21.16
CA THR A 248 -19.94 -39.96 -20.94
C THR A 248 -20.33 -39.91 -19.46
N ASN A 249 -19.47 -40.41 -18.57
CA ASN A 249 -19.77 -40.58 -17.16
C ASN A 249 -18.77 -39.83 -16.27
N VAL A 250 -19.29 -39.22 -15.22
CA VAL A 250 -18.49 -38.52 -14.21
C VAL A 250 -17.85 -39.54 -13.27
N ILE A 251 -16.54 -39.43 -13.07
CA ILE A 251 -15.78 -40.29 -12.17
C ILE A 251 -15.25 -39.55 -10.94
N VAL A 252 -15.01 -38.24 -11.08
CA VAL A 252 -14.57 -37.38 -9.97
C VAL A 252 -15.44 -36.13 -9.90
N GLY A 253 -15.70 -35.69 -8.66
CA GLY A 253 -16.49 -34.50 -8.38
C GLY A 253 -15.80 -33.18 -8.75
N ASN A 254 -16.27 -32.10 -8.12
CA ASN A 254 -15.83 -30.73 -8.40
C ASN A 254 -14.47 -30.41 -7.76
N VAL A 255 -13.81 -29.37 -8.28
CA VAL A 255 -12.66 -28.72 -7.65
C VAL A 255 -11.49 -29.69 -7.35
N CYS A 256 -11.29 -30.66 -8.24
CA CYS A 256 -10.14 -31.57 -8.18
C CYS A 256 -8.83 -30.78 -8.33
N LEU A 257 -7.79 -31.22 -7.62
CA LEU A 257 -6.43 -30.67 -7.67
C LEU A 257 -6.34 -29.19 -7.25
N TYR A 258 -7.27 -28.75 -6.38
CA TYR A 258 -7.30 -27.38 -5.90
C TYR A 258 -5.99 -26.96 -5.23
N GLY A 259 -5.30 -25.97 -5.82
CA GLY A 259 -4.06 -25.43 -5.24
C GLY A 259 -2.92 -26.45 -5.16
N ALA A 260 -2.96 -27.49 -6.00
CA ALA A 260 -1.94 -28.53 -5.98
C ALA A 260 -0.58 -28.00 -6.49
N THR A 261 0.51 -28.50 -5.93
CA THR A 261 1.87 -27.96 -6.15
C THR A 261 2.78 -28.90 -6.91
N SER A 262 2.62 -30.22 -6.74
CA SER A 262 3.44 -31.23 -7.40
C SER A 262 2.72 -32.59 -7.34
N GLY A 263 3.12 -33.53 -8.21
CA GLY A 263 2.55 -34.88 -8.27
C GLY A 263 1.82 -35.16 -9.58
N LYS A 264 1.17 -36.33 -9.65
CA LYS A 264 0.48 -36.81 -10.84
C LYS A 264 -0.96 -37.24 -10.53
N ALA A 265 -1.87 -37.00 -11.46
CA ALA A 265 -3.27 -37.38 -11.31
C ALA A 265 -3.86 -37.90 -12.63
N PHE A 266 -4.38 -39.12 -12.61
CA PHE A 266 -4.90 -39.82 -13.78
C PHE A 266 -6.34 -40.23 -13.52
N PHE A 267 -7.28 -39.64 -14.26
CA PHE A 267 -8.72 -39.86 -14.08
C PHE A 267 -9.36 -40.40 -15.37
N ARG A 268 -9.79 -41.67 -15.35
CA ARG A 268 -10.49 -42.30 -16.48
C ARG A 268 -11.99 -42.03 -16.42
N GLY A 269 -12.37 -40.82 -16.79
CA GLY A 269 -13.74 -40.37 -16.94
C GLY A 269 -13.84 -38.85 -16.88
N ILE A 270 -15.06 -38.32 -16.80
CA ILE A 270 -15.30 -36.87 -16.69
C ILE A 270 -15.03 -36.39 -15.26
N ALA A 271 -14.25 -35.32 -15.11
CA ALA A 271 -14.23 -34.50 -13.90
C ALA A 271 -15.32 -33.43 -13.97
N ALA A 272 -15.98 -33.14 -12.86
CA ALA A 272 -17.02 -32.12 -12.80
C ALA A 272 -16.43 -30.69 -12.90
N GLU A 273 -17.04 -29.70 -12.25
CA GLU A 273 -16.67 -28.29 -12.41
C GLU A 273 -15.34 -27.94 -11.73
N ARG A 274 -14.68 -26.89 -12.21
CA ARG A 274 -13.44 -26.30 -11.64
C ARG A 274 -12.29 -27.29 -11.52
N PHE A 275 -12.14 -28.18 -12.50
CA PHE A 275 -11.01 -29.09 -12.56
C PHE A 275 -9.67 -28.32 -12.61
N SER A 276 -8.68 -28.71 -11.80
CA SER A 276 -7.34 -28.10 -11.78
C SER A 276 -7.32 -26.61 -11.41
N VAL A 277 -8.30 -26.15 -10.62
CA VAL A 277 -8.34 -24.76 -10.16
C VAL A 277 -7.12 -24.42 -9.29
N ARG A 278 -6.42 -23.33 -9.61
CA ARG A 278 -5.17 -22.93 -8.94
C ARG A 278 -4.06 -23.98 -8.95
N ASN A 279 -4.07 -24.91 -9.90
CA ASN A 279 -2.96 -25.85 -10.06
C ASN A 279 -1.66 -25.05 -10.30
N SER A 280 -0.62 -25.40 -9.54
CA SER A 280 0.69 -24.74 -9.52
C SER A 280 1.83 -25.67 -9.91
N GLY A 281 1.57 -26.95 -10.19
CA GLY A 281 2.63 -27.88 -10.61
C GLY A 281 2.28 -29.36 -10.74
N VAL A 282 1.01 -29.75 -10.60
CA VAL A 282 0.59 -31.14 -10.87
C VAL A 282 0.46 -31.39 -12.37
N VAL A 283 0.82 -32.60 -12.78
CA VAL A 283 0.51 -33.16 -14.10
C VAL A 283 -0.76 -33.99 -14.01
N ALA A 284 -1.80 -33.63 -14.75
CA ALA A 284 -3.08 -34.31 -14.72
C ALA A 284 -3.56 -34.74 -16.11
N VAL A 285 -4.14 -35.93 -16.22
CA VAL A 285 -4.81 -36.42 -17.44
C VAL A 285 -6.24 -36.85 -17.09
N VAL A 286 -7.21 -36.37 -17.86
CA VAL A 286 -8.65 -36.61 -17.64
C VAL A 286 -9.40 -36.76 -18.96
N GLU A 287 -10.48 -37.52 -19.00
CA GLU A 287 -11.25 -37.79 -20.22
C GLU A 287 -12.35 -36.76 -20.53
N GLY A 288 -12.53 -35.76 -19.66
CA GLY A 288 -13.45 -34.65 -19.86
C GLY A 288 -13.53 -33.77 -18.62
N VAL A 289 -13.95 -32.51 -18.79
CA VAL A 289 -14.06 -31.55 -17.68
C VAL A 289 -15.33 -30.72 -17.80
N GLY A 290 -15.93 -30.38 -16.66
CA GLY A 290 -17.03 -29.43 -16.57
C GLY A 290 -16.62 -27.97 -16.80
N ASP A 291 -17.49 -27.05 -16.37
CA ASP A 291 -17.25 -25.61 -16.47
C ASP A 291 -16.05 -25.17 -15.61
N HIS A 292 -15.37 -24.09 -16.01
CA HIS A 292 -14.25 -23.46 -15.28
C HIS A 292 -13.00 -24.35 -15.12
N GLY A 293 -12.73 -25.24 -16.09
CA GLY A 293 -11.48 -26.02 -16.11
C GLY A 293 -10.23 -25.12 -16.16
N CYS A 294 -9.18 -25.49 -15.42
CA CYS A 294 -7.90 -24.79 -15.32
C CYS A 294 -8.00 -23.31 -14.88
N GLU A 295 -9.06 -22.95 -14.15
CA GLU A 295 -9.24 -21.59 -13.62
C GLU A 295 -8.10 -21.22 -12.65
N TYR A 296 -7.53 -20.02 -12.80
CA TYR A 296 -6.43 -19.53 -11.97
C TYR A 296 -5.19 -20.44 -11.90
N MET A 297 -4.99 -21.32 -12.88
CA MET A 297 -3.80 -22.18 -12.94
C MET A 297 -2.54 -21.32 -13.15
N THR A 298 -1.51 -21.58 -12.34
CA THR A 298 -0.24 -20.84 -12.30
C THR A 298 0.96 -21.72 -12.65
N GLY A 299 0.79 -23.04 -12.77
CA GLY A 299 1.84 -24.00 -13.12
C GLY A 299 1.31 -25.42 -13.29
N GLY A 300 2.15 -26.33 -13.78
CA GLY A 300 1.78 -27.73 -14.05
C GLY A 300 1.29 -27.98 -15.48
N CYS A 301 0.79 -29.19 -15.72
CA CYS A 301 0.31 -29.65 -17.02
C CYS A 301 -1.07 -30.31 -16.86
N ALA A 302 -2.05 -29.96 -17.71
CA ALA A 302 -3.36 -30.60 -17.73
C ALA A 302 -3.68 -31.10 -19.13
N VAL A 303 -3.91 -32.40 -19.30
CA VAL A 303 -4.32 -33.02 -20.56
C VAL A 303 -5.78 -33.44 -20.47
N ILE A 304 -6.62 -32.96 -21.37
CA ILE A 304 -8.07 -33.21 -21.41
C ILE A 304 -8.40 -33.92 -22.72
N LEU A 305 -8.88 -35.16 -22.63
CA LEU A 305 -9.11 -36.06 -23.77
C LEU A 305 -10.56 -36.10 -24.26
N GLY A 306 -11.41 -35.16 -23.83
CA GLY A 306 -12.81 -35.11 -24.22
C GLY A 306 -13.44 -33.74 -24.03
N LEU A 307 -14.76 -33.72 -23.84
CA LEU A 307 -15.53 -32.47 -23.80
C LEU A 307 -15.09 -31.56 -22.64
N THR A 308 -15.10 -30.27 -22.92
CA THR A 308 -14.83 -29.19 -21.98
C THR A 308 -16.08 -28.35 -21.74
N GLY A 309 -16.23 -27.84 -20.52
CA GLY A 309 -17.24 -26.84 -20.17
C GLY A 309 -16.81 -25.40 -20.50
N ARG A 310 -17.66 -24.45 -20.13
CA ARG A 310 -17.51 -23.02 -20.40
C ARG A 310 -16.45 -22.37 -19.51
N ASN A 311 -15.96 -21.21 -19.94
CA ASN A 311 -15.01 -20.36 -19.22
C ASN A 311 -13.71 -21.09 -18.84
N PHE A 312 -13.24 -21.97 -19.73
CA PHE A 312 -11.98 -22.69 -19.56
C PHE A 312 -10.79 -21.72 -19.55
N ALA A 313 -9.79 -21.98 -18.68
CA ALA A 313 -8.56 -21.20 -18.51
C ALA A 313 -8.75 -19.74 -18.05
N ALA A 314 -9.90 -19.39 -17.46
CA ALA A 314 -10.11 -18.06 -16.90
C ALA A 314 -9.10 -17.74 -15.78
N GLY A 315 -8.40 -16.62 -15.92
CA GLY A 315 -7.36 -16.20 -14.97
C GLY A 315 -6.12 -17.10 -14.93
N MET A 316 -5.95 -18.00 -15.91
CA MET A 316 -4.76 -18.86 -16.01
C MET A 316 -3.54 -18.01 -16.40
N SER A 317 -2.58 -17.90 -15.48
CA SER A 317 -1.39 -17.07 -15.66
C SER A 317 -0.10 -17.89 -15.85
N GLY A 318 -0.15 -19.22 -15.66
CA GLY A 318 0.99 -20.11 -15.86
C GLY A 318 0.61 -21.59 -15.96
N GLY A 319 1.56 -22.42 -16.43
CA GLY A 319 1.32 -23.81 -16.78
C GLY A 319 0.84 -24.00 -18.22
N ILE A 320 0.61 -25.25 -18.63
CA ILE A 320 0.16 -25.60 -19.99
C ILE A 320 -1.03 -26.55 -19.90
N ALA A 321 -2.06 -26.33 -20.71
CA ALA A 321 -3.13 -27.30 -20.89
C ALA A 321 -3.21 -27.77 -22.35
N TYR A 322 -3.38 -29.08 -22.54
CA TYR A 322 -3.57 -29.71 -23.85
C TYR A 322 -4.98 -30.27 -23.92
N VAL A 323 -5.80 -29.74 -24.82
CA VAL A 323 -7.22 -30.09 -24.91
C VAL A 323 -7.47 -30.73 -26.27
N LEU A 324 -8.03 -31.94 -26.28
CA LEU A 324 -8.53 -32.57 -27.50
C LEU A 324 -9.88 -31.92 -27.88
N ASP A 325 -9.90 -31.18 -28.99
CA ASP A 325 -11.11 -30.52 -29.48
C ASP A 325 -11.96 -31.50 -30.31
N VAL A 326 -12.75 -32.33 -29.62
CA VAL A 326 -13.55 -33.42 -30.22
C VAL A 326 -14.65 -32.89 -31.14
N ASP A 327 -15.29 -31.77 -30.79
CA ASP A 327 -16.46 -31.22 -31.49
C ASP A 327 -16.18 -29.88 -32.21
N GLY A 328 -14.93 -29.38 -32.18
CA GLY A 328 -14.55 -28.10 -32.77
C GLY A 328 -15.07 -26.87 -31.99
N SER A 329 -15.68 -27.08 -30.82
CA SER A 329 -16.33 -26.01 -30.05
C SER A 329 -15.43 -25.37 -29.00
N PHE A 330 -14.25 -25.94 -28.72
CA PHE A 330 -13.41 -25.54 -27.58
C PHE A 330 -13.07 -24.05 -27.58
N ARG A 331 -12.77 -23.49 -28.75
CA ARG A 331 -12.43 -22.06 -28.88
C ARG A 331 -13.52 -21.12 -28.35
N SER A 332 -14.79 -21.48 -28.48
CA SER A 332 -15.93 -20.69 -27.98
C SER A 332 -16.13 -20.79 -26.46
N LYS A 333 -15.59 -21.86 -25.84
CA LYS A 333 -15.72 -22.17 -24.42
C LYS A 333 -14.52 -21.69 -23.60
N CYS A 334 -13.40 -21.37 -24.25
CA CYS A 334 -12.19 -20.87 -23.60
C CYS A 334 -12.21 -19.34 -23.42
N ASN A 335 -11.83 -18.87 -22.24
CA ASN A 335 -11.61 -17.46 -21.96
C ASN A 335 -10.18 -17.08 -22.37
N GLN A 336 -10.06 -16.26 -23.41
CA GLN A 336 -8.78 -15.87 -24.04
C GLN A 336 -8.20 -14.56 -23.50
N GLU A 337 -8.69 -14.02 -22.36
CA GLU A 337 -8.19 -12.76 -21.79
C GLU A 337 -6.69 -12.82 -21.45
N MET A 338 -6.22 -13.97 -20.94
CA MET A 338 -4.83 -14.15 -20.49
C MET A 338 -4.08 -15.29 -21.20
N VAL A 339 -4.74 -16.01 -22.11
CA VAL A 339 -4.20 -17.22 -22.76
C VAL A 339 -4.32 -17.18 -24.27
N GLU A 340 -3.35 -17.77 -24.93
CA GLU A 340 -3.32 -18.01 -26.37
C GLU A 340 -3.65 -19.48 -26.67
N LEU A 341 -4.35 -19.72 -27.78
CA LEU A 341 -4.66 -21.06 -28.28
C LEU A 341 -3.76 -21.35 -29.48
N LEU A 342 -2.89 -22.35 -29.34
CA LEU A 342 -1.90 -22.74 -30.34
C LEU A 342 -2.13 -24.20 -30.79
N PRO A 343 -1.78 -24.56 -32.04
CA PRO A 343 -1.79 -25.95 -32.47
C PRO A 343 -0.65 -26.75 -31.84
N LEU A 344 -0.85 -28.07 -31.68
CA LEU A 344 0.18 -28.99 -31.17
C LEU A 344 1.12 -29.44 -32.29
N GLU A 345 2.06 -28.57 -32.69
CA GLU A 345 3.00 -28.84 -33.80
C GLU A 345 4.45 -29.05 -33.36
N GLN A 346 4.82 -28.57 -32.16
CA GLN A 346 6.20 -28.65 -31.69
C GLN A 346 6.58 -30.10 -31.32
N ASP A 347 7.71 -30.58 -31.83
CA ASP A 347 8.21 -31.94 -31.60
C ASP A 347 8.36 -32.30 -30.11
N GLU A 348 8.75 -31.33 -29.28
CA GLU A 348 8.89 -31.52 -27.83
C GLU A 348 7.53 -31.75 -27.17
N ASP A 349 6.54 -30.92 -27.48
CA ASP A 349 5.17 -31.07 -26.95
C ASP A 349 4.52 -32.36 -27.45
N LEU A 350 4.74 -32.73 -28.72
CA LEU A 350 4.24 -33.98 -29.31
C LEU A 350 4.76 -35.20 -28.57
N LYS A 351 6.06 -35.25 -28.27
CA LYS A 351 6.68 -36.34 -27.49
C LYS A 351 6.16 -36.36 -26.06
N TYR A 352 5.97 -35.18 -25.45
CA TYR A 352 5.52 -35.06 -24.07
C TYR A 352 4.04 -35.47 -23.89
N VAL A 353 3.15 -35.02 -24.76
CA VAL A 353 1.74 -35.46 -24.72
C VAL A 353 1.64 -36.95 -24.98
N LYS A 354 2.41 -37.49 -25.94
CA LYS A 354 2.46 -38.93 -26.21
C LYS A 354 2.88 -39.74 -24.98
N SER A 355 3.92 -39.33 -24.26
CA SER A 355 4.36 -40.06 -23.06
C SER A 355 3.33 -40.03 -21.94
N LEU A 356 2.61 -38.91 -21.77
CA LEU A 356 1.50 -38.81 -20.82
C LEU A 356 0.31 -39.70 -21.21
N LEU A 357 0.01 -39.84 -22.50
CA LEU A 357 -1.02 -40.76 -23.00
C LEU A 357 -0.62 -42.23 -22.77
N GLU A 358 0.64 -42.59 -23.01
CA GLU A 358 1.18 -43.93 -22.74
C GLU A 358 1.08 -44.28 -21.25
N GLU A 359 1.51 -43.36 -20.38
CA GLU A 359 1.41 -43.53 -18.93
C GLU A 359 -0.05 -43.63 -18.46
N PHE A 360 -0.93 -42.79 -19.00
CA PHE A 360 -2.35 -42.80 -18.68
C PHE A 360 -3.01 -44.11 -19.10
N HIS A 361 -2.71 -44.63 -20.30
CA HIS A 361 -3.21 -45.91 -20.77
C HIS A 361 -2.71 -47.07 -19.89
N GLN A 362 -1.40 -47.08 -19.57
CA GLN A 362 -0.80 -48.13 -18.74
C GLN A 362 -1.44 -48.19 -17.34
N LYS A 363 -1.76 -47.04 -16.74
CA LYS A 363 -2.30 -46.96 -15.37
C LYS A 363 -3.82 -47.15 -15.29
N THR A 364 -4.57 -46.72 -16.30
CA THR A 364 -6.04 -46.71 -16.25
C THR A 364 -6.74 -47.69 -17.20
N GLY A 365 -6.00 -48.22 -18.19
CA GLY A 365 -6.58 -49.01 -19.27
C GLY A 365 -7.56 -48.21 -20.14
N SER A 366 -7.39 -46.89 -20.25
CA SER A 366 -8.26 -46.03 -21.06
C SER A 366 -8.28 -46.47 -22.54
N LYS A 367 -9.49 -46.68 -23.07
CA LYS A 367 -9.72 -47.03 -24.48
C LYS A 367 -9.43 -45.85 -25.41
N ILE A 368 -9.72 -44.61 -24.96
CA ILE A 368 -9.48 -43.38 -25.73
C ILE A 368 -7.97 -43.19 -25.92
N ALA A 369 -7.21 -43.32 -24.85
CA ALA A 369 -5.76 -43.21 -24.92
C ALA A 369 -5.16 -44.26 -25.87
N GLN A 370 -5.68 -45.49 -25.84
CA GLN A 370 -5.27 -46.56 -26.77
C GLN A 370 -5.56 -46.20 -28.24
N ASP A 371 -6.75 -45.66 -28.51
CA ASP A 371 -7.19 -45.29 -29.85
C ASP A 371 -6.47 -44.03 -30.40
N LEU A 372 -6.06 -43.11 -29.53
CA LEU A 372 -5.20 -41.98 -29.89
C LEU A 372 -3.77 -42.44 -30.17
N LEU A 373 -3.23 -43.35 -29.35
CA LEU A 373 -1.87 -43.88 -29.51
C LEU A 373 -1.71 -44.74 -30.77
N SER A 374 -2.72 -45.53 -31.14
CA SER A 374 -2.68 -46.40 -32.33
C SER A 374 -2.59 -45.62 -33.66
N ARG A 375 -3.08 -44.38 -33.67
CA ARG A 375 -3.11 -43.49 -34.85
C ARG A 375 -2.12 -42.32 -34.75
N TRP A 376 -1.31 -42.25 -33.69
CA TRP A 376 -0.37 -41.15 -33.47
C TRP A 376 0.67 -41.06 -34.60
N PRO A 377 0.99 -39.87 -35.15
CA PRO A 377 0.67 -38.52 -34.68
C PRO A 377 -0.58 -37.87 -35.29
N ALA A 378 -1.37 -38.57 -36.11
CA ALA A 378 -2.47 -37.94 -36.83
C ALA A 378 -3.51 -37.22 -35.94
N PRO A 379 -3.91 -37.74 -34.75
CA PRO A 379 -4.81 -37.03 -33.83
C PRO A 379 -4.22 -35.76 -33.21
N ALA A 380 -2.91 -35.53 -33.28
CA ALA A 380 -2.28 -34.34 -32.68
C ALA A 380 -2.82 -33.03 -33.29
N GLY A 381 -3.25 -33.04 -34.55
CA GLY A 381 -3.88 -31.89 -35.19
C GLY A 381 -5.22 -31.46 -34.58
N GLN A 382 -5.84 -32.30 -33.74
CA GLN A 382 -7.06 -31.97 -33.00
C GLN A 382 -6.77 -31.43 -31.59
N PHE A 383 -5.51 -31.45 -31.15
CA PHE A 383 -5.13 -30.89 -29.87
C PHE A 383 -4.91 -29.38 -29.97
N VAL A 384 -5.47 -28.67 -29.00
CA VAL A 384 -5.24 -27.25 -28.77
C VAL A 384 -4.37 -27.09 -27.53
N LYS A 385 -3.22 -26.44 -27.70
CA LYS A 385 -2.34 -26.01 -26.62
C LYS A 385 -2.82 -24.66 -26.09
N VAL A 386 -3.21 -24.62 -24.82
CA VAL A 386 -3.56 -23.39 -24.10
C VAL A 386 -2.34 -22.86 -23.38
N PHE A 387 -1.86 -21.69 -23.79
CA PHE A 387 -0.59 -21.13 -23.33
C PHE A 387 -0.73 -19.67 -22.85
N PRO A 388 -0.57 -19.40 -21.53
CA PRO A 388 -0.68 -18.04 -20.98
C PRO A 388 0.37 -17.05 -21.49
N TYR A 389 -0.05 -15.82 -21.82
CA TYR A 389 0.84 -14.77 -22.37
C TYR A 389 2.00 -14.40 -21.43
N GLU A 390 1.72 -14.24 -20.13
CA GLU A 390 2.74 -13.90 -19.13
C GLU A 390 3.75 -15.04 -18.95
N TYR A 391 3.30 -16.30 -19.07
CA TYR A 391 4.20 -17.45 -18.98
C TYR A 391 5.11 -17.55 -20.21
N GLN A 392 4.57 -17.32 -21.41
CA GLN A 392 5.38 -17.18 -22.63
C GLN A 392 6.45 -16.08 -22.47
N ARG A 393 6.06 -14.92 -21.94
CA ARG A 393 6.96 -13.80 -21.70
C ARG A 393 8.06 -14.16 -20.70
N ALA A 394 7.71 -14.83 -19.60
CA ALA A 394 8.67 -15.28 -18.60
C ALA A 394 9.68 -16.28 -19.20
N LEU A 395 9.22 -17.25 -20.00
CA LEU A 395 10.11 -18.21 -20.68
C LEU A 395 11.05 -17.54 -21.67
N ARG A 396 10.58 -16.56 -22.45
CA ARG A 396 11.44 -15.77 -23.35
C ARG A 396 12.49 -14.98 -22.58
N GLN A 397 12.11 -14.31 -21.49
CA GLN A 397 13.05 -13.58 -20.63
C GLN A 397 14.09 -14.50 -19.97
N MET A 398 13.67 -15.69 -19.53
CA MET A 398 14.59 -16.69 -18.98
C MET A 398 15.58 -17.20 -20.03
N ALA A 399 15.11 -17.50 -21.25
CA ALA A 399 15.97 -17.91 -22.37
C ALA A 399 16.96 -16.80 -22.77
N GLU A 400 16.51 -15.55 -22.85
CA GLU A 400 17.37 -14.39 -23.11
C GLU A 400 18.41 -14.17 -22.00
N THR A 401 18.03 -14.39 -20.74
CA THR A 401 18.94 -14.26 -19.60
C THR A 401 19.97 -15.38 -19.57
N ALA A 402 19.55 -16.63 -19.81
CA ALA A 402 20.44 -17.78 -19.93
C ALA A 402 21.46 -17.59 -21.06
N ASN A 403 21.02 -17.13 -22.24
CA ASN A 403 21.91 -16.81 -23.35
C ASN A 403 22.90 -15.68 -23.01
N LYS A 404 22.51 -14.67 -22.22
CA LYS A 404 23.44 -13.63 -21.75
C LYS A 404 24.47 -14.17 -20.75
N THR A 405 24.07 -15.06 -19.84
CA THR A 405 24.99 -15.69 -18.88
C THR A 405 25.97 -16.64 -19.56
N GLU A 406 25.57 -17.31 -20.64
CA GLU A 406 26.49 -18.14 -21.46
C GLU A 406 27.50 -17.29 -22.24
N VAL A 407 27.10 -16.14 -22.79
CA VAL A 407 28.01 -15.22 -23.50
C VAL A 407 29.03 -14.58 -22.54
N GLU A 408 28.63 -14.19 -21.33
CA GLU A 408 29.55 -13.63 -20.32
C GLU A 408 30.57 -14.67 -19.81
N ASN A 409 30.18 -15.95 -19.70
CA ASN A 409 31.08 -17.02 -19.30
C ASN A 409 32.07 -17.47 -20.40
N MET A 410 31.76 -17.24 -21.68
CA MET A 410 32.68 -17.53 -22.79
C MET A 410 33.75 -16.44 -23.02
N THR A 411 33.59 -15.23 -22.43
CA THR A 411 34.53 -14.12 -22.61
C THR A 411 35.61 -13.99 -21.52
N ALA A 412 35.72 -14.94 -20.59
CA ALA A 412 36.76 -14.92 -19.56
C ALA A 412 38.06 -15.63 -19.99
N VAL A 413 38.89 -14.95 -20.79
CA VAL A 413 40.33 -15.27 -20.97
C VAL A 413 41.16 -14.18 -20.28
N PRO A 414 42.23 -14.50 -19.52
CA PRO A 414 42.91 -13.52 -18.67
C PRO A 414 43.98 -12.76 -19.45
N VAL A 415 43.86 -11.44 -19.60
CA VAL A 415 44.97 -10.60 -20.08
C VAL A 415 45.06 -9.27 -19.32
N VAL A 416 46.10 -9.20 -18.48
CA VAL A 416 47.16 -8.18 -18.39
C VAL A 416 46.83 -6.73 -18.79
N ASN A 417 47.10 -5.83 -17.83
CA ASN A 417 47.25 -4.38 -17.96
C ASN A 417 47.92 -3.93 -19.28
N SER A 418 47.22 -3.10 -20.05
CA SER A 418 47.84 -1.94 -20.70
C SER A 418 46.78 -0.88 -20.98
N GLY A 419 47.07 0.34 -20.52
CA GLY A 419 46.18 1.47 -20.66
C GLY A 419 46.29 2.10 -22.05
N VAL A 420 45.15 2.22 -22.73
CA VAL A 420 44.84 3.30 -23.67
C VAL A 420 43.36 3.60 -23.48
N ARG A 421 43.02 4.85 -23.16
CA ARG A 421 41.62 5.32 -23.11
C ARG A 421 41.30 5.90 -24.48
N ASP A 422 40.33 5.29 -25.16
CA ASP A 422 39.78 5.83 -26.40
C ASP A 422 39.02 7.13 -26.12
N ILE A 423 39.32 8.14 -26.94
CA ILE A 423 38.89 9.53 -26.77
C ILE A 423 37.55 9.83 -27.47
N GLU A 424 36.87 8.82 -28.03
CA GLU A 424 35.67 9.00 -28.86
C GLU A 424 34.34 8.55 -28.21
N GLU A 425 34.34 8.08 -26.95
CA GLU A 425 33.09 7.83 -26.19
C GLU A 425 32.80 8.88 -25.10
N THR A 426 33.52 10.01 -25.10
CA THR A 426 33.40 11.06 -24.06
C THR A 426 32.56 12.28 -24.47
N ILE A 427 31.63 12.12 -25.42
CA ILE A 427 30.59 13.13 -25.67
C ILE A 427 29.26 12.43 -25.94
N ASN A 428 28.78 11.66 -24.96
CA ASN A 428 27.34 11.44 -24.83
C ASN A 428 26.75 12.63 -24.07
N ASP A 429 25.78 13.24 -24.74
CA ASP A 429 25.27 14.57 -24.55
C ASP A 429 24.51 14.70 -23.22
N SER A 430 25.25 14.87 -22.12
CA SER A 430 24.73 14.94 -20.74
C SER A 430 23.66 16.03 -20.53
N ALA A 431 23.59 17.01 -21.44
CA ALA A 431 22.57 18.05 -21.47
C ALA A 431 21.25 17.58 -22.12
N VAL A 432 21.32 16.72 -23.14
CA VAL A 432 20.14 16.15 -23.81
C VAL A 432 19.55 15.03 -22.96
N GLU A 433 20.37 14.24 -22.30
CA GLU A 433 19.94 13.17 -21.39
C GLU A 433 19.29 13.73 -20.11
N LYS A 434 19.84 14.82 -19.54
CA LYS A 434 19.18 15.61 -18.49
C LYS A 434 17.85 16.22 -18.94
N LYS A 435 17.77 16.77 -20.16
CA LYS A 435 16.51 17.28 -20.74
C LYS A 435 15.47 16.17 -21.00
N ARG A 436 15.90 14.95 -21.32
CA ARG A 436 15.03 13.78 -21.51
C ARG A 436 14.51 13.25 -20.16
N LEU A 437 15.35 13.25 -19.13
CA LEU A 437 14.99 12.88 -17.75
C LEU A 437 14.11 13.93 -17.05
N GLU A 438 14.27 15.23 -17.36
CA GLU A 438 13.34 16.30 -16.92
C GLU A 438 11.92 16.13 -17.48
N LYS A 439 11.75 15.36 -18.57
CA LYS A 439 10.44 15.05 -19.16
C LYS A 439 9.69 13.91 -18.46
N VAL A 440 10.35 13.08 -17.66
CA VAL A 440 9.68 12.01 -16.88
C VAL A 440 10.27 11.97 -15.47
N LEU A 441 10.02 13.03 -14.70
CA LEU A 441 10.31 13.02 -13.26
C LEU A 441 9.42 11.96 -12.59
N ASP A 442 10.01 11.12 -11.76
CA ASP A 442 9.27 10.10 -11.03
C ASP A 442 8.72 10.70 -9.74
N LYS A 443 7.41 10.93 -9.69
CA LYS A 443 6.72 11.43 -8.49
C LYS A 443 6.67 10.38 -7.38
N THR A 444 6.42 9.12 -7.74
CA THR A 444 6.16 8.05 -6.77
C THR A 444 7.40 7.70 -5.95
N ARG A 445 8.57 7.75 -6.58
CA ARG A 445 9.89 7.48 -5.95
C ARG A 445 10.76 8.72 -5.88
N GLY A 446 10.20 9.91 -6.07
CA GLY A 446 10.96 11.16 -6.15
C GLY A 446 11.77 11.46 -4.90
N PHE A 447 11.25 11.10 -3.72
CA PHE A 447 11.94 11.26 -2.45
C PHE A 447 13.19 10.36 -2.30
N MET A 448 13.27 9.25 -3.04
CA MET A 448 14.47 8.40 -3.09
C MET A 448 15.45 8.87 -4.16
N LYS A 449 14.92 9.25 -5.33
CA LYS A 449 15.73 9.57 -6.51
C LYS A 449 16.38 10.96 -6.43
N TYR A 450 15.75 11.89 -5.73
CA TYR A 450 16.15 13.30 -5.74
C TYR A 450 16.54 13.79 -4.34
N GLY A 451 17.77 14.29 -4.22
CA GLY A 451 18.27 14.91 -2.99
C GLY A 451 17.62 16.27 -2.71
N ARG A 452 17.61 16.67 -1.44
CA ARG A 452 17.20 18.02 -1.04
C ARG A 452 18.23 19.04 -1.52
N GLU A 453 17.76 20.12 -2.12
CA GLU A 453 18.64 21.22 -2.51
C GLU A 453 19.07 22.03 -1.27
N MET A 454 20.38 22.12 -1.04
CA MET A 454 20.96 22.64 0.22
C MET A 454 21.47 24.09 0.14
N ALA A 455 21.55 24.70 -1.06
CA ALA A 455 22.17 26.02 -1.28
C ALA A 455 21.18 27.09 -1.78
N PRO A 456 20.20 27.53 -0.96
CA PRO A 456 19.22 28.52 -1.38
C PRO A 456 19.77 29.96 -1.36
N TYR A 457 21.00 30.19 -0.91
CA TYR A 457 21.56 31.53 -0.65
C TYR A 457 22.59 31.98 -1.67
N ARG A 458 22.73 33.31 -1.81
CA ARG A 458 23.83 33.96 -2.53
C ARG A 458 25.18 33.69 -1.83
N PRO A 459 26.31 33.68 -2.56
CA PRO A 459 27.65 33.55 -1.98
C PRO A 459 27.91 34.57 -0.87
N ALA A 460 28.63 34.17 0.17
CA ALA A 460 28.86 35.02 1.35
C ALA A 460 29.59 36.33 1.00
N GLU A 461 30.52 36.27 0.05
CA GLU A 461 31.34 37.39 -0.41
C GLU A 461 30.52 38.49 -1.08
N LYS A 462 29.36 38.13 -1.65
CA LYS A 462 28.40 39.09 -2.22
C LYS A 462 27.51 39.66 -1.11
N ARG A 463 26.99 38.81 -0.23
CA ARG A 463 26.09 39.20 0.88
C ARG A 463 26.72 40.15 1.90
N LEU A 464 28.05 40.22 1.99
CA LEU A 464 28.75 41.17 2.86
C LEU A 464 28.82 42.59 2.28
N LYS A 465 28.55 42.76 0.97
CA LYS A 465 28.74 44.03 0.24
C LYS A 465 27.43 44.78 0.00
N ASP A 466 26.29 44.14 0.22
CA ASP A 466 24.97 44.70 -0.02
C ASP A 466 23.97 44.29 1.08
N TRP A 467 22.77 44.84 1.00
CA TRP A 467 21.67 44.56 1.94
C TRP A 467 20.49 43.86 1.27
N ASP A 468 20.70 43.35 0.06
CA ASP A 468 19.67 42.69 -0.75
C ASP A 468 19.31 41.32 -0.14
N GLU A 469 18.19 40.75 -0.58
CA GLU A 469 17.73 39.46 -0.08
C GLU A 469 18.81 38.38 -0.24
N ILE A 470 19.03 37.60 0.81
CA ILE A 470 20.09 36.57 0.82
C ILE A 470 19.79 35.38 -0.10
N TYR A 471 18.52 35.20 -0.49
CA TYR A 471 18.06 34.06 -1.29
C TYR A 471 18.40 34.21 -2.77
N ASN A 472 18.77 33.11 -3.42
CA ASN A 472 18.97 33.02 -4.86
C ASN A 472 17.71 32.45 -5.53
N PHE A 473 16.69 33.29 -5.70
CA PHE A 473 15.38 32.87 -6.27
C PHE A 473 15.51 32.27 -7.67
N GLY A 474 16.43 32.77 -8.50
CA GLY A 474 16.65 32.25 -9.85
C GLY A 474 17.20 30.83 -9.88
N HIS A 475 18.02 30.44 -8.90
CA HIS A 475 18.50 29.05 -8.77
C HIS A 475 17.39 28.13 -8.26
N VAL A 476 16.73 28.54 -7.17
CA VAL A 476 15.66 27.78 -6.51
C VAL A 476 14.51 27.45 -7.48
N ARG A 477 14.13 28.38 -8.37
CA ARG A 477 13.05 28.15 -9.34
C ARG A 477 13.40 27.07 -10.37
N LYS A 478 14.67 26.90 -10.76
CA LYS A 478 15.09 25.88 -11.75
C LYS A 478 14.91 24.45 -11.22
N GLY A 479 15.18 24.23 -9.94
CA GLY A 479 15.06 22.92 -9.28
C GLY A 479 13.65 22.59 -8.75
N LEU A 480 12.67 23.50 -8.91
CA LEU A 480 11.44 23.45 -8.13
C LEU A 480 10.57 22.22 -8.38
N ARG A 481 10.45 21.79 -9.65
CA ARG A 481 9.70 20.58 -10.02
C ARG A 481 10.32 19.33 -9.40
N VAL A 482 11.66 19.27 -9.35
CA VAL A 482 12.40 18.16 -8.73
C VAL A 482 12.17 18.15 -7.22
N GLN A 483 12.24 19.31 -6.56
CA GLN A 483 11.96 19.40 -5.13
C GLN A 483 10.50 19.08 -4.79
N ALA A 484 9.54 19.48 -5.63
CA ALA A 484 8.13 19.13 -5.49
C ALA A 484 7.88 17.62 -5.69
N ALA A 485 8.68 16.94 -6.52
CA ALA A 485 8.60 15.49 -6.73
C ALA A 485 8.96 14.69 -5.46
N ARG A 486 9.72 15.28 -4.53
CA ARG A 486 10.08 14.65 -3.24
C ARG A 486 8.88 14.52 -2.29
N CYS A 487 7.77 15.22 -2.55
CA CYS A 487 6.57 15.06 -1.73
C CYS A 487 5.97 13.67 -1.90
N MET A 488 5.86 12.93 -0.79
CA MET A 488 5.29 11.58 -0.75
C MET A 488 3.75 11.54 -0.91
N GLU A 489 3.07 12.70 -0.86
CA GLU A 489 1.61 12.83 -0.78
C GLU A 489 1.00 11.89 0.29
N CYS A 490 1.40 12.13 1.53
CA CYS A 490 1.03 11.27 2.66
C CYS A 490 -0.50 11.22 2.83
N GLY A 491 -1.05 10.05 3.13
CA GLY A 491 -2.47 9.90 3.45
C GLY A 491 -2.93 10.76 4.63
N VAL A 492 -2.01 11.09 5.56
CA VAL A 492 -2.21 12.12 6.59
C VAL A 492 -1.11 13.19 6.44
N PRO A 493 -1.41 14.35 5.85
CA PRO A 493 -0.40 15.38 5.60
C PRO A 493 -0.14 16.22 6.87
N PHE A 494 0.78 15.75 7.72
CA PHE A 494 1.16 16.47 8.95
C PHE A 494 1.67 17.89 8.71
N CYS A 495 2.25 18.17 7.54
CA CYS A 495 2.64 19.52 7.13
C CYS A 495 1.47 20.53 7.12
N GLN A 496 0.22 20.08 6.89
CA GLN A 496 -1.00 20.90 6.93
C GLN A 496 -1.67 20.90 8.31
N SER A 497 -1.27 20.00 9.22
CA SER A 497 -1.88 19.89 10.55
C SER A 497 -1.58 21.10 11.45
N SER A 498 -2.25 21.19 12.59
CA SER A 498 -2.00 22.21 13.62
C SER A 498 -0.54 22.23 14.14
N HIS A 499 0.18 21.11 14.03
CA HIS A 499 1.59 21.00 14.40
C HIS A 499 2.54 21.38 13.25
N GLY A 500 2.02 21.51 12.02
CA GLY A 500 2.77 21.85 10.82
C GLY A 500 2.60 23.31 10.43
N CYS A 501 1.54 23.63 9.69
CA CYS A 501 1.28 24.99 9.23
C CYS A 501 0.18 25.63 10.08
N PRO A 502 0.46 26.69 10.85
CA PRO A 502 -0.57 27.39 11.65
C PRO A 502 -1.71 27.98 10.81
N LEU A 503 -1.45 28.29 9.54
CA LEU A 503 -2.47 28.77 8.59
C LEU A 503 -3.34 27.63 8.02
N GLY A 504 -2.96 26.37 8.22
CA GLY A 504 -3.64 25.23 7.61
C GLY A 504 -3.48 25.16 6.09
N ASN A 505 -2.38 25.70 5.53
CA ASN A 505 -2.13 25.70 4.09
C ASN A 505 -2.26 24.30 3.48
N ILE A 506 -2.86 24.23 2.29
CA ILE A 506 -3.11 22.98 1.55
C ILE A 506 -1.85 22.53 0.80
N ILE A 507 -0.75 22.35 1.55
CA ILE A 507 0.62 22.16 1.05
C ILE A 507 0.75 21.04 0.01
N PRO A 508 0.22 19.83 0.23
CA PRO A 508 0.36 18.76 -0.75
C PRO A 508 -0.24 19.12 -2.11
N LYS A 509 -1.34 19.90 -2.13
CA LYS A 509 -2.09 20.20 -3.35
C LYS A 509 -1.32 21.14 -4.27
N TRP A 510 -0.85 22.28 -3.77
CA TRP A 510 -0.08 23.20 -4.61
C TRP A 510 1.31 22.66 -4.93
N ASN A 511 1.92 21.82 -4.08
CA ASN A 511 3.15 21.10 -4.42
C ASN A 511 2.96 20.18 -5.62
N ASP A 512 1.86 19.42 -5.64
CA ASP A 512 1.55 18.55 -6.76
C ASP A 512 1.26 19.33 -8.04
N LEU A 513 0.54 20.45 -7.94
CA LEU A 513 0.30 21.34 -9.09
C LEU A 513 1.60 21.92 -9.65
N ILE A 514 2.56 22.29 -8.80
CA ILE A 514 3.89 22.72 -9.25
C ILE A 514 4.67 21.60 -9.94
N PHE A 515 4.59 20.36 -9.43
CA PHE A 515 5.20 19.21 -10.11
C PHE A 515 4.66 19.04 -11.55
N HIS A 516 3.35 19.17 -11.72
CA HIS A 516 2.65 19.14 -13.01
C HIS A 516 2.77 20.45 -13.83
N ASN A 517 3.58 21.41 -13.38
CA ASN A 517 3.80 22.70 -14.03
C ASN A 517 2.52 23.56 -14.18
N ASN A 518 1.52 23.37 -13.31
CA ASN A 518 0.28 24.14 -13.27
C ASN A 518 0.35 25.26 -12.21
N TRP A 519 1.07 26.32 -12.54
CA TRP A 519 1.37 27.43 -11.63
C TRP A 519 0.14 28.27 -11.24
N SER A 520 -0.79 28.49 -12.17
CA SER A 520 -1.99 29.30 -11.92
C SER A 520 -2.91 28.65 -10.89
N GLU A 521 -3.19 27.35 -11.03
CA GLU A 521 -3.98 26.62 -10.04
C GLU A 521 -3.23 26.48 -8.71
N ALA A 522 -1.90 26.29 -8.73
CA ALA A 522 -1.11 26.26 -7.50
C ALA A 522 -1.25 27.56 -6.70
N LEU A 523 -1.24 28.70 -7.39
CA LEU A 523 -1.47 30.02 -6.78
C LEU A 523 -2.87 30.12 -6.17
N LYS A 524 -3.92 29.73 -6.90
CA LYS A 524 -5.30 29.78 -6.39
C LYS A 524 -5.44 28.98 -5.09
N GLN A 525 -4.86 27.78 -5.03
CA GLN A 525 -4.88 26.94 -3.83
C GLN A 525 -4.08 27.56 -2.68
N LEU A 526 -2.96 28.23 -2.97
CA LEU A 526 -2.15 28.92 -1.96
C LEU A 526 -2.90 30.13 -1.36
N LEU A 527 -3.57 30.92 -2.19
CA LEU A 527 -4.30 32.13 -1.77
C LEU A 527 -5.60 31.83 -1.02
N GLN A 528 -6.13 30.60 -1.08
CA GLN A 528 -7.31 30.21 -0.29
C GLN A 528 -7.08 30.28 1.21
N THR A 529 -5.86 30.00 1.66
CA THR A 529 -5.52 29.89 3.08
C THR A 529 -4.53 30.96 3.57
N ASN A 530 -3.82 31.63 2.65
CA ASN A 530 -2.80 32.60 3.01
C ASN A 530 -3.00 33.94 2.28
N ASN A 531 -3.20 35.01 3.05
CA ASN A 531 -3.28 36.38 2.53
C ASN A 531 -1.95 36.89 1.95
N PHE A 532 -0.82 36.48 2.53
CA PHE A 532 0.51 37.06 2.24
C PHE A 532 1.61 35.99 2.07
N PRO A 533 1.48 35.12 1.06
CA PRO A 533 2.48 34.09 0.76
C PRO A 533 3.90 34.65 0.52
N GLU A 534 4.03 35.89 0.05
CA GLU A 534 5.32 36.55 -0.15
C GLU A 534 6.06 36.87 1.16
N PHE A 535 5.32 37.05 2.27
CA PHE A 535 5.90 37.32 3.58
C PHE A 535 6.23 36.00 4.29
N THR A 536 5.29 35.06 4.29
CA THR A 536 5.48 33.74 4.90
C THR A 536 6.57 32.95 4.19
N GLY A 537 6.61 32.95 2.86
CA GLY A 537 7.65 32.29 2.06
C GLY A 537 9.08 32.79 2.33
N ARG A 538 9.24 34.01 2.87
CA ARG A 538 10.55 34.61 3.20
C ARG A 538 10.91 34.49 4.68
N VAL A 539 9.98 34.83 5.56
CA VAL A 539 10.28 35.03 7.00
C VAL A 539 9.87 33.84 7.87
N CYS A 540 8.92 33.02 7.42
CA CYS A 540 8.44 31.89 8.22
C CYS A 540 9.60 30.94 8.60
N PRO A 541 9.63 30.44 9.85
CA PRO A 541 10.60 29.42 10.26
C PRO A 541 10.30 28.02 9.68
N ALA A 542 9.27 27.91 8.83
CA ALA A 542 8.86 26.68 8.15
C ALA A 542 8.54 25.48 9.07
N PRO A 543 7.63 25.64 10.07
CA PRO A 543 7.22 24.53 10.94
C PRO A 543 6.59 23.37 10.14
N CYS A 544 6.00 23.67 8.98
CA CYS A 544 5.50 22.67 8.03
C CYS A 544 6.58 21.72 7.48
N GLU A 545 7.82 22.19 7.32
CA GLU A 545 8.95 21.34 6.92
C GLU A 545 9.40 20.46 8.08
N GLY A 546 9.38 20.97 9.31
CA GLY A 546 9.65 20.18 10.52
C GLY A 546 8.61 19.08 10.77
N ALA A 547 7.35 19.34 10.44
CA ALA A 547 6.26 18.36 10.52
C ALA A 547 6.14 17.45 9.28
N CYS A 548 7.03 17.57 8.29
CA CYS A 548 6.97 16.76 7.09
C CYS A 548 7.30 15.30 7.41
N VAL A 549 6.42 14.36 7.05
CA VAL A 549 6.63 12.91 7.30
C VAL A 549 7.92 12.39 6.66
N LEU A 550 8.34 12.98 5.53
CA LEU A 550 9.60 12.62 4.90
C LEU A 550 10.79 12.85 5.85
N GLY A 551 10.70 13.90 6.67
CA GLY A 551 11.68 14.31 7.69
C GLY A 551 12.07 13.24 8.71
N ILE A 552 11.30 12.15 8.81
CA ILE A 552 11.60 11.02 9.70
C ILE A 552 12.82 10.23 9.19
N ASN A 553 12.94 10.05 7.88
CA ASN A 553 13.98 9.21 7.27
C ASN A 553 14.90 9.97 6.30
N GLU A 554 14.42 11.07 5.73
CA GLU A 554 15.10 11.84 4.69
C GLU A 554 14.88 13.33 4.92
N PRO A 555 15.72 14.23 4.38
CA PRO A 555 15.49 15.66 4.53
C PRO A 555 14.10 16.08 4.01
N PRO A 556 13.36 16.97 4.69
CA PRO A 556 12.01 17.32 4.32
C PRO A 556 11.92 18.01 2.95
N VAL A 557 10.70 18.11 2.42
CA VAL A 557 10.40 18.88 1.20
C VAL A 557 10.65 20.36 1.49
N THR A 558 11.19 21.10 0.51
CA THR A 558 11.45 22.56 0.62
C THR A 558 10.17 23.40 0.43
N ILE A 559 9.17 23.13 1.27
CA ILE A 559 7.82 23.74 1.22
C ILE A 559 7.89 25.26 1.18
N LYS A 560 8.73 25.88 2.02
CA LYS A 560 8.85 27.34 2.10
C LYS A 560 9.35 27.95 0.78
N ASN A 561 10.32 27.31 0.15
CA ASN A 561 10.89 27.76 -1.12
C ASN A 561 9.89 27.64 -2.27
N ILE A 562 9.06 26.60 -2.25
CA ILE A 562 7.99 26.41 -3.23
C ILE A 562 6.89 27.46 -3.05
N GLU A 563 6.45 27.74 -1.82
CA GLU A 563 5.51 28.82 -1.51
C GLU A 563 6.01 30.18 -2.04
N CYS A 564 7.25 30.54 -1.74
CA CYS A 564 7.85 31.80 -2.19
C CYS A 564 7.95 31.88 -3.72
N SER A 565 8.32 30.78 -4.37
CA SER A 565 8.48 30.73 -5.83
C SER A 565 7.14 30.88 -6.56
N ILE A 566 6.05 30.30 -6.02
CA ILE A 566 4.69 30.41 -6.58
C ILE A 566 4.26 31.88 -6.62
N ILE A 567 4.34 32.58 -5.48
CA ILE A 567 3.86 33.95 -5.39
C ILE A 567 4.74 34.93 -6.18
N ASP A 568 6.06 34.78 -6.15
CA ASP A 568 6.94 35.65 -6.94
C ASP A 568 6.70 35.45 -8.44
N HIS A 569 6.44 34.21 -8.88
CA HIS A 569 6.09 33.96 -10.29
C HIS A 569 4.75 34.59 -10.67
N ALA A 570 3.76 34.53 -9.78
CA ALA A 570 2.47 35.15 -10.00
C ALA A 570 2.56 36.68 -10.15
N PHE A 571 3.41 37.34 -9.37
CA PHE A 571 3.65 38.78 -9.53
C PHE A 571 4.40 39.11 -10.83
N GLU A 572 5.41 38.33 -11.20
CA GLU A 572 6.13 38.50 -12.48
C GLU A 572 5.22 38.34 -13.70
N GLN A 573 4.26 37.40 -13.64
CA GLN A 573 3.29 37.16 -14.72
C GLN A 573 2.07 38.09 -14.68
N GLY A 574 1.98 38.98 -13.67
CA GLY A 574 0.84 39.89 -13.52
C GLY A 574 -0.49 39.23 -13.13
N TRP A 575 -0.45 38.04 -12.52
CA TRP A 575 -1.64 37.29 -12.08
C TRP A 575 -2.24 37.81 -10.78
N ILE A 576 -1.44 38.51 -9.96
CA ILE A 576 -1.93 39.20 -8.76
C ILE A 576 -2.36 40.60 -9.18
N GLN A 577 -3.66 40.88 -9.08
CA GLN A 577 -4.27 42.16 -9.40
C GLN A 577 -5.16 42.62 -8.23
N PRO A 578 -5.41 43.94 -8.07
CA PRO A 578 -6.35 44.43 -7.08
C PRO A 578 -7.76 43.86 -7.36
N GLU A 579 -8.38 43.26 -6.34
CA GLU A 579 -9.75 42.74 -6.40
C GLU A 579 -10.70 43.57 -5.51
N PRO A 580 -11.09 44.80 -5.90
CA PRO A 580 -12.03 45.59 -5.11
C PRO A 580 -13.40 44.89 -5.04
N PRO A 581 -14.10 44.94 -3.89
CA PRO A 581 -15.40 44.28 -3.74
C PRO A 581 -16.45 44.93 -4.67
N THR A 582 -17.24 44.08 -5.33
CA THR A 582 -18.27 44.51 -6.28
C THR A 582 -19.45 45.22 -5.62
N LYS A 583 -19.71 44.94 -4.34
CA LYS A 583 -20.75 45.58 -3.52
C LYS A 583 -20.17 45.99 -2.19
N ARG A 584 -20.51 47.20 -1.73
CA ARG A 584 -20.17 47.70 -0.39
C ARG A 584 -21.34 47.45 0.55
N THR A 585 -21.04 47.02 1.77
CA THR A 585 -22.06 46.70 2.80
C THR A 585 -22.56 47.94 3.53
N GLY A 586 -21.85 49.07 3.42
CA GLY A 586 -22.15 50.32 4.14
C GLY A 586 -21.49 50.43 5.52
N PHE A 587 -21.09 49.30 6.13
CA PHE A 587 -20.40 49.31 7.41
C PHE A 587 -18.94 49.78 7.28
N LYS A 588 -18.51 50.58 8.25
CA LYS A 588 -17.17 51.13 8.40
C LYS A 588 -16.43 50.44 9.54
N VAL A 589 -15.22 49.97 9.29
CA VAL A 589 -14.37 49.31 10.29
C VAL A 589 -13.04 50.03 10.42
N ALA A 590 -12.66 50.37 11.66
CA ALA A 590 -11.34 50.89 11.98
C ALA A 590 -10.43 49.77 12.46
N ILE A 591 -9.18 49.75 11.98
CA ILE A 591 -8.16 48.80 12.42
C ILE A 591 -6.99 49.60 12.97
N VAL A 592 -6.62 49.34 14.22
CA VAL A 592 -5.53 50.04 14.90
C VAL A 592 -4.27 49.17 14.86
N GLY A 593 -3.29 49.59 14.05
CA GLY A 593 -2.00 48.93 13.84
C GLY A 593 -1.90 48.24 12.48
N SER A 594 -0.81 48.49 11.75
CA SER A 594 -0.59 47.96 10.40
C SER A 594 0.33 46.74 10.31
N GLY A 595 0.50 46.00 11.41
CA GLY A 595 1.22 44.73 11.38
C GLY A 595 0.50 43.65 10.55
N PRO A 596 1.08 42.44 10.44
CA PRO A 596 0.50 41.34 9.66
C PRO A 596 -0.97 41.03 10.03
N ALA A 597 -1.30 41.05 11.32
CA ALA A 597 -2.67 40.82 11.80
C ALA A 597 -3.64 41.91 11.33
N GLY A 598 -3.26 43.18 11.47
CA GLY A 598 -4.07 44.31 11.04
C GLY A 598 -4.26 44.35 9.53
N MET A 599 -3.21 44.11 8.75
CA MET A 599 -3.30 44.02 7.30
C MET A 599 -4.15 42.83 6.84
N ALA A 600 -4.02 41.65 7.47
CA ALA A 600 -4.83 40.49 7.12
C ALA A 600 -6.31 40.73 7.41
N ALA A 601 -6.63 41.27 8.59
CA ALA A 601 -8.00 41.66 8.94
C ALA A 601 -8.55 42.70 7.95
N ALA A 602 -7.74 43.70 7.59
CA ALA A 602 -8.13 44.73 6.63
C ALA A 602 -8.48 44.15 5.27
N HIS A 603 -7.63 43.26 4.75
CA HIS A 603 -7.83 42.59 3.47
C HIS A 603 -9.12 41.74 3.49
N GLN A 604 -9.34 40.92 4.52
CA GLN A 604 -10.54 40.08 4.61
C GLN A 604 -11.83 40.88 4.76
N LEU A 605 -11.82 41.93 5.60
CA LEU A 605 -13.00 42.80 5.79
C LEU A 605 -13.32 43.63 4.54
N ASN A 606 -12.30 44.11 3.83
CA ASN A 606 -12.47 44.78 2.55
C ASN A 606 -13.08 43.83 1.51
N LYS A 607 -12.57 42.59 1.44
CA LYS A 607 -13.10 41.54 0.55
C LYS A 607 -14.56 41.18 0.85
N ALA A 608 -14.96 41.24 2.12
CA ALA A 608 -16.36 41.09 2.54
C ALA A 608 -17.25 42.30 2.19
N GLY A 609 -16.68 43.39 1.65
CA GLY A 609 -17.40 44.57 1.19
C GLY A 609 -17.48 45.72 2.21
N HIS A 610 -16.81 45.62 3.36
CA HIS A 610 -16.76 46.72 4.33
C HIS A 610 -15.83 47.84 3.89
N LEU A 611 -16.05 49.05 4.40
CA LEU A 611 -15.12 50.17 4.26
C LEU A 611 -14.12 50.12 5.41
N VAL A 612 -12.83 49.93 5.08
CA VAL A 612 -11.80 49.70 6.10
C VAL A 612 -10.81 50.87 6.14
N THR A 613 -10.59 51.41 7.34
CA THR A 613 -9.51 52.38 7.60
C THR A 613 -8.50 51.78 8.58
N VAL A 614 -7.22 51.74 8.19
CA VAL A 614 -6.12 51.27 9.02
C VAL A 614 -5.35 52.47 9.55
N TYR A 615 -5.22 52.55 10.88
CA TYR A 615 -4.45 53.58 11.58
C TYR A 615 -3.08 53.03 11.97
N GLU A 616 -2.01 53.74 11.58
CA GLU A 616 -0.63 53.42 11.89
C GLU A 616 0.05 54.61 12.56
N ARG A 617 0.76 54.34 13.66
CA ARG A 617 1.46 55.38 14.43
C ARG A 617 2.75 55.84 13.75
N ASN A 618 3.38 54.96 12.98
CA ASN A 618 4.61 55.25 12.26
C ASN A 618 4.32 55.94 10.91
N ASP A 619 5.36 56.43 10.25
CA ASP A 619 5.30 57.13 8.97
C ASP A 619 4.92 56.21 7.79
N ARG A 620 5.14 54.89 7.90
CA ARG A 620 4.82 53.88 6.88
C ARG A 620 4.11 52.65 7.44
N ILE A 621 3.34 52.01 6.57
CA ILE A 621 2.54 50.79 6.82
C ILE A 621 3.43 49.54 6.83
N GLY A 622 3.06 48.55 7.65
CA GLY A 622 3.67 47.22 7.70
C GLY A 622 4.22 46.83 9.08
N GLY A 623 4.20 47.75 10.05
CA GLY A 623 4.69 47.52 11.41
C GLY A 623 6.10 46.92 11.44
N LEU A 624 6.26 45.75 12.08
CA LEU A 624 7.55 45.05 12.15
C LEU A 624 8.05 44.54 10.79
N LEU A 625 7.18 44.30 9.81
CA LEU A 625 7.62 43.95 8.46
C LEU A 625 8.40 45.11 7.83
N GLN A 626 8.02 46.35 8.14
CA GLN A 626 8.64 47.56 7.65
C GLN A 626 9.88 47.94 8.47
N TYR A 627 9.77 48.01 9.80
CA TYR A 627 10.83 48.57 10.66
C TYR A 627 11.62 47.55 11.47
N GLY A 628 11.12 46.33 11.65
CA GLY A 628 11.75 45.33 12.53
C GLY A 628 12.63 44.32 11.78
N ILE A 629 12.11 43.72 10.72
CA ILE A 629 12.81 42.67 9.97
C ILE A 629 13.84 43.32 9.04
N PRO A 630 15.12 42.91 9.02
CA PRO A 630 16.10 43.47 8.09
C PRO A 630 15.79 43.18 6.61
N THR A 631 16.14 44.13 5.73
CA THR A 631 15.94 44.05 4.26
C THR A 631 16.49 42.76 3.64
N MET A 632 17.65 42.30 4.11
CA MET A 632 18.28 41.06 3.64
C MET A 632 17.45 39.78 3.87
N LYS A 633 16.45 39.83 4.76
CA LYS A 633 15.50 38.72 5.01
C LYS A 633 14.15 38.93 4.33
N LEU A 634 13.69 40.18 4.26
CA LEU A 634 12.45 40.57 3.62
C LEU A 634 12.62 41.97 3.01
N SER A 635 12.65 42.04 1.69
CA SER A 635 12.74 43.29 0.96
C SER A 635 11.56 44.21 1.28
N LYS A 636 11.85 45.49 1.48
CA LYS A 636 10.82 46.52 1.74
C LYS A 636 9.97 46.78 0.51
N GLU A 637 10.52 46.56 -0.68
CA GLU A 637 9.75 46.65 -1.92
C GLU A 637 8.60 45.64 -1.96
N VAL A 638 8.83 44.42 -1.43
CA VAL A 638 7.79 43.39 -1.34
C VAL A 638 6.66 43.81 -0.39
N VAL A 639 7.00 44.46 0.72
CA VAL A 639 6.01 45.02 1.66
C VAL A 639 5.22 46.14 0.98
N GLN A 640 5.91 47.11 0.37
CA GLN A 640 5.28 48.25 -0.29
C GLN A 640 4.40 47.81 -1.48
N ARG A 641 4.82 46.80 -2.25
CA ARG A 641 4.01 46.21 -3.33
C ARG A 641 2.67 45.70 -2.80
N ARG A 642 2.66 44.99 -1.67
CA ARG A 642 1.42 44.47 -1.07
C ARG A 642 0.55 45.58 -0.46
N VAL A 643 1.17 46.57 0.20
CA VAL A 643 0.44 47.72 0.74
C VAL A 643 -0.25 48.50 -0.39
N LYS A 644 0.46 48.73 -1.50
CA LYS A 644 -0.11 49.37 -2.69
C LYS A 644 -1.29 48.58 -3.24
N LEU A 645 -1.14 47.26 -3.41
CA LEU A 645 -2.22 46.38 -3.86
C LEU A 645 -3.48 46.54 -2.98
N MET A 646 -3.31 46.53 -1.67
CA MET A 646 -4.40 46.71 -0.71
C MET A 646 -5.02 48.11 -0.76
N ALA A 647 -4.22 49.14 -1.00
CA ALA A 647 -4.72 50.51 -1.19
C ALA A 647 -5.54 50.62 -2.49
N ASP A 648 -5.06 49.99 -3.57
CA ASP A 648 -5.75 49.94 -4.87
C ASP A 648 -7.09 49.15 -4.78
N GLU A 649 -7.23 48.23 -3.82
CA GLU A 649 -8.49 47.54 -3.48
C GLU A 649 -9.49 48.41 -2.68
N GLY A 650 -9.08 49.62 -2.29
CA GLY A 650 -9.89 50.60 -1.59
C GLY A 650 -9.71 50.66 -0.07
N ILE A 651 -8.64 50.07 0.48
CA ILE A 651 -8.31 50.19 1.91
C ILE A 651 -7.63 51.54 2.18
N ILE A 652 -8.14 52.29 3.16
CA ILE A 652 -7.60 53.61 3.51
C ILE A 652 -6.54 53.44 4.60
N PHE A 653 -5.32 53.90 4.34
CA PHE A 653 -4.24 53.91 5.32
C PHE A 653 -4.02 55.33 5.85
N LYS A 654 -4.07 55.51 7.17
CA LYS A 654 -3.72 56.77 7.86
C LYS A 654 -2.47 56.53 8.71
N THR A 655 -1.34 57.12 8.30
CA THR A 655 -0.05 57.04 9.00
C THR A 655 0.15 58.24 9.93
N ASN A 656 1.15 58.16 10.81
CA ASN A 656 1.46 59.19 11.83
C ASN A 656 0.29 59.48 12.79
N ILE A 657 -0.56 58.49 13.07
CA ILE A 657 -1.68 58.64 14.01
C ILE A 657 -1.56 57.60 15.13
N ASN A 658 -1.31 58.07 16.34
CA ASN A 658 -1.24 57.27 17.54
C ASN A 658 -2.59 57.29 18.28
N VAL A 659 -3.38 56.24 18.07
CA VAL A 659 -4.66 56.06 18.76
C VAL A 659 -4.43 55.93 20.27
N GLY A 660 -5.11 56.78 21.04
CA GLY A 660 -4.92 57.00 22.47
C GLY A 660 -4.13 58.27 22.81
N LYS A 661 -3.46 58.90 21.84
CA LYS A 661 -2.80 60.21 21.97
C LYS A 661 -3.38 61.25 21.02
N ASP A 662 -3.40 60.94 19.72
CA ASP A 662 -3.82 61.87 18.67
C ASP A 662 -5.32 61.76 18.37
N ILE A 663 -5.89 60.54 18.51
CA ILE A 663 -7.33 60.26 18.40
C ILE A 663 -7.72 59.37 19.58
N SER A 664 -8.81 59.69 20.25
CA SER A 664 -9.30 58.90 21.38
C SER A 664 -9.99 57.61 20.91
N ALA A 665 -9.97 56.57 21.75
CA ALA A 665 -10.71 55.34 21.46
C ALA A 665 -12.23 55.57 21.37
N LYS A 666 -12.74 56.60 22.08
CA LYS A 666 -14.16 56.96 22.07
C LYS A 666 -14.59 57.51 20.71
N GLU A 667 -13.79 58.40 20.12
CA GLU A 667 -14.06 58.94 18.78
C GLU A 667 -14.11 57.83 17.72
N LEU A 668 -13.18 56.86 17.77
CA LEU A 668 -13.21 55.71 16.86
C LEU A 668 -14.44 54.82 17.06
N TYR A 669 -14.89 54.65 18.31
CA TYR A 669 -16.09 53.87 18.63
C TYR A 669 -17.38 54.56 18.16
N GLU A 670 -17.41 55.89 18.15
CA GLU A 670 -18.56 56.69 17.69
C GLU A 670 -18.59 56.82 16.15
N GLU A 671 -17.43 56.87 15.48
CA GLU A 671 -17.32 57.05 14.02
C GLU A 671 -17.46 55.74 13.22
N TYR A 672 -17.03 54.61 13.78
CA TYR A 672 -16.98 53.31 13.11
C TYR A 672 -17.91 52.29 13.74
N ASP A 673 -18.52 51.44 12.92
CA ASP A 673 -19.41 50.37 13.39
C ASP A 673 -18.65 49.29 14.17
N SER A 674 -17.35 49.16 13.94
CA SER A 674 -16.48 48.22 14.65
C SER A 674 -15.03 48.68 14.65
N VAL A 675 -14.30 48.32 15.71
CA VAL A 675 -12.88 48.62 15.88
C VAL A 675 -12.11 47.33 16.16
N VAL A 676 -11.05 47.07 15.39
CA VAL A 676 -10.15 45.93 15.60
C VAL A 676 -8.81 46.43 16.13
N LEU A 677 -8.43 45.98 17.32
CA LEU A 677 -7.17 46.38 17.95
C LEU A 677 -6.06 45.39 17.61
N CYS A 678 -5.06 45.85 16.87
CA CYS A 678 -3.89 45.09 16.39
C CYS A 678 -2.57 45.83 16.72
N THR A 679 -2.49 46.42 17.91
CA THR A 679 -1.41 47.32 18.35
C THR A 679 -0.05 46.65 18.50
N GLY A 680 -0.01 45.31 18.60
CA GLY A 680 1.21 44.54 18.84
C GLY A 680 1.78 44.72 20.25
N ALA A 681 2.96 44.13 20.49
CA ALA A 681 3.69 44.20 21.75
C ALA A 681 4.97 45.04 21.58
N THR A 682 5.00 46.23 22.17
CA THR A 682 6.11 47.19 21.98
C THR A 682 6.93 47.44 23.23
N TRP A 683 6.54 46.86 24.37
CA TRP A 683 7.25 47.00 25.63
C TRP A 683 8.44 46.04 25.69
N PRO A 684 9.70 46.53 25.70
CA PRO A 684 10.86 45.67 25.80
C PRO A 684 11.00 45.11 27.23
N ARG A 685 11.68 43.97 27.37
CA ARG A 685 12.13 43.48 28.68
C ARG A 685 13.44 44.15 29.03
N ASP A 686 13.49 44.83 30.17
CA ASP A 686 14.69 45.48 30.65
C ASP A 686 15.43 44.64 31.70
N LEU A 687 16.74 44.82 31.81
CA LEU A 687 17.58 44.12 32.78
C LEU A 687 18.21 45.13 33.75
N PRO A 688 17.60 45.35 34.93
CA PRO A 688 18.04 46.37 35.88
C PRO A 688 19.23 45.87 36.72
N ILE A 689 20.41 45.81 36.11
CA ILE A 689 21.67 45.44 36.75
C ILE A 689 22.64 46.64 36.81
N PRO A 690 23.62 46.65 37.74
CA PRO A 690 24.63 47.70 37.79
C PRO A 690 25.32 47.88 36.42
N GLY A 691 25.37 49.13 35.93
CA GLY A 691 25.93 49.45 34.62
C GLY A 691 24.91 49.46 33.47
N ARG A 692 23.62 49.16 33.71
CA ARG A 692 22.56 49.23 32.70
C ARG A 692 22.42 50.61 32.03
N GLN A 693 22.80 51.67 32.73
CA GLN A 693 22.76 53.06 32.28
C GLN A 693 23.97 53.50 31.44
N LEU A 694 24.98 52.64 31.25
CA LEU A 694 26.16 52.97 30.46
C LEU A 694 25.81 53.16 28.97
N GLU A 695 26.57 54.03 28.29
CA GLU A 695 26.43 54.24 26.84
C GLU A 695 26.74 52.96 26.06
N GLY A 696 26.01 52.73 24.96
CA GLY A 696 26.13 51.53 24.11
C GLY A 696 25.13 50.41 24.42
N ILE A 697 24.33 50.51 25.48
CA ILE A 697 23.29 49.53 25.82
C ILE A 697 21.94 49.96 25.23
N HIS A 698 21.59 49.38 24.08
CA HIS A 698 20.36 49.71 23.34
C HIS A 698 19.35 48.56 23.34
N PHE A 699 18.06 48.89 23.32
CA PHE A 699 17.03 47.91 22.99
C PHE A 699 17.10 47.55 21.50
N ALA A 700 16.97 46.26 21.20
CA ALA A 700 17.09 45.74 19.84
C ALA A 700 16.14 46.42 18.85
N MET A 701 14.88 46.65 19.24
CA MET A 701 13.88 47.27 18.35
C MET A 701 14.20 48.72 18.01
N SER A 702 14.70 49.50 18.98
CA SER A 702 15.11 50.89 18.76
C SER A 702 16.32 50.98 17.81
N PHE A 703 17.25 50.03 17.92
CA PHE A 703 18.41 49.94 17.03
C PHE A 703 18.03 49.51 15.61
N LEU A 704 17.17 48.50 15.47
CA LEU A 704 16.72 48.02 14.16
C LEU A 704 15.89 49.07 13.43
N GLU A 705 14.97 49.74 14.13
CA GLU A 705 14.11 50.76 13.52
C GLU A 705 14.90 51.96 12.98
N SER A 706 15.84 52.49 13.78
CA SER A 706 16.68 53.63 13.34
C SER A 706 17.50 53.28 12.10
N TRP A 707 18.00 52.06 12.06
CA TRP A 707 18.82 51.59 10.96
C TRP A 707 17.99 51.33 9.69
N GLN A 708 16.79 50.78 9.82
CA GLN A 708 15.86 50.64 8.70
C GLN A 708 15.44 52.01 8.12
N LYS A 709 15.13 52.99 8.97
CA LYS A 709 14.84 54.37 8.55
C LYS A 709 16.00 54.98 7.75
N LYS A 710 17.22 54.84 8.27
CA LYS A 710 18.43 55.30 7.59
C LYS A 710 18.64 54.66 6.21
N GLN A 711 18.39 53.35 6.08
CA GLN A 711 18.47 52.66 4.78
C GLN A 711 17.44 53.15 3.76
N MET A 712 16.28 53.62 4.23
CA MET A 712 15.20 54.12 3.38
C MET A 712 15.36 55.61 3.02
N GLY A 713 16.44 56.24 3.44
CA GLY A 713 16.72 57.65 3.14
C GLY A 713 16.13 58.65 4.15
N ASP A 714 15.57 58.18 5.26
CA ASP A 714 15.17 59.06 6.37
C ASP A 714 16.42 59.32 7.22
N GLY A 715 17.18 60.35 6.81
CA GLY A 715 18.40 60.82 7.48
C GLY A 715 18.12 61.91 8.48
#